data_AF-A0A661FK62-F1
#
_entry.id   AF-A0A661FK62-F1
#
_cell.length_a   1.000
_cell.length_b   1.000
_cell.length_c   1.000
_cell.angle_alpha   90.00
_cell.angle_beta   90.00
_cell.angle_gamma   90.00
#
_symmetry.space_group_name_H-M   'P 1'
#
loop_
_entity.id
_entity.type
_entity.pdbx_description
1 polymer ?
#
loop_
_entity_poly.entity_id
_entity_poly.type
_entity_poly.pdbx_seq_one_letter_code
_entity_poly.pdbx_strand_id
1 'polypeptide(L)'
;MKVNMPVTDNEVLMKEGAILVSTTDLKGVLTEVNEEFELISGFSKKELIGKSHNMVRHPDMPAAAFEDLWVTIKQGRPWQGIVKNRCKNGDYYWVEANVLPITRNGQVTGYMSVRYAPSRQQVNEAEALYRQLNSGNAKLEAGKMEAAPRSGALAALFGGNSDDEFIQITRVIENVLEGNFQNKLDIKVEGALGDLNRAIYSMQAKLNQDLAESKAVAKNAGRIKEALDKAAANVMLADRNYDIIYMNDAAKEMFQTAESEIRKALPDFDASQLVGTNIDVFHKNPAHQRGMLDKLAGKFESELTVSNLIFKFIANPVLDADGVRIGTVVEWEDRTAEVATEHEISNLVEAVSRGDLSGRFDLQDKKGFFKTLGEGINQVVTVVEESLAGINTTLAAIAEGDLTQRLQNDSQGAFAEARDNLNSTQETLSDIFGQINMAADFINTASQEIASGNDNLSQRVEEQASSLEETASGMEEMTSTVQNNAENTRQAKQLSNGAREIAEKGGEVVSRAVGAMNEINVSSNKIADIIGVIDEIAFQTNLLALNASVEAARAGEHGRGFAVVATEVRNLAQRSATAAKESKELIQSSVESVKQGSRLVSDSGKTLEEIVTSVRKVGDIVTEIAAASDEQSAGIGQINQAVSQMDEITQQNAALAEEASAASLSMKEQADTMIELMSFFKTDVNASVQSSGQQQSHGHSHAHTGKANSLDFTLAKSKHLAWKGRLRDFLDGKGGLTMDQAVSHRDCDLGTWLYSSGMSQFGHMPDMQSMEEQHQEMHSLIKGIIASKEQGNMAMAEGSYKRVEQLSGEIVSLLGSVESVVKSGGAGGVSPAPARQAQPTIERAAPALVSASSFTSDDEWEEF
;
A
#
# COMPACT_ATOMS: atom_id res chain seq x y z
N MET A 1 57.03 -60.19 51.63
CA MET A 1 55.57 -60.33 51.45
C MET A 1 55.10 -59.23 50.51
N LYS A 2 54.57 -59.56 49.33
CA LYS A 2 54.00 -58.56 48.41
C LYS A 2 52.51 -58.38 48.72
N VAL A 3 52.08 -57.12 48.70
CA VAL A 3 50.78 -56.54 49.09
C VAL A 3 49.57 -57.42 48.72
N ASN A 4 48.80 -57.84 49.72
CA ASN A 4 47.50 -58.49 49.55
C ASN A 4 46.42 -57.40 49.41
N MET A 5 45.68 -57.43 48.31
CA MET A 5 44.43 -56.68 48.12
C MET A 5 43.35 -57.20 49.09
N PRO A 6 42.30 -56.42 49.44
CA PRO A 6 41.27 -56.86 50.39
C PRO A 6 40.63 -58.18 49.95
N VAL A 7 40.46 -59.09 50.92
CA VAL A 7 39.81 -60.39 50.74
C VAL A 7 38.45 -60.33 51.42
N THR A 8 37.40 -60.75 50.72
CA THR A 8 36.04 -60.85 51.23
C THR A 8 35.80 -62.29 51.74
N ASP A 9 34.83 -62.48 52.63
CA ASP A 9 34.51 -63.81 53.17
C ASP A 9 33.44 -64.55 52.33
N ASN A 10 33.30 -64.18 51.05
CA ASN A 10 32.33 -64.79 50.14
C ASN A 10 33.01 -65.90 49.32
N GLU A 11 32.49 -67.11 49.46
CA GLU A 11 32.91 -68.24 48.64
C GLU A 11 32.17 -68.28 47.29
N VAL A 12 32.93 -68.28 46.20
CA VAL A 12 32.46 -68.56 44.84
C VAL A 12 32.55 -70.05 44.60
N LEU A 13 31.40 -70.70 44.45
CA LEU A 13 31.34 -72.13 44.15
C LEU A 13 31.72 -72.40 42.69
N MET A 14 32.59 -73.39 42.47
CA MET A 14 32.86 -73.89 41.12
C MET A 14 31.58 -74.46 40.51
N LYS A 15 31.33 -74.09 39.25
CA LYS A 15 30.23 -74.66 38.46
C LYS A 15 30.41 -76.17 38.33
N GLU A 16 29.31 -76.91 38.46
CA GLU A 16 29.32 -78.38 38.44
C GLU A 16 29.89 -78.91 37.10
N GLY A 17 30.90 -79.78 37.17
CA GLY A 17 31.63 -80.29 36.00
C GLY A 17 32.70 -79.37 35.42
N ALA A 18 32.89 -78.15 35.94
CA ALA A 18 33.94 -77.24 35.47
C ALA A 18 35.33 -77.73 35.89
N ILE A 19 36.29 -77.62 34.97
CA ILE A 19 37.69 -77.98 35.19
C ILE A 19 38.54 -76.74 34.94
N LEU A 20 39.35 -76.37 35.93
CA LEU A 20 40.26 -75.23 35.82
C LEU A 20 41.63 -75.74 35.39
N VAL A 21 42.18 -75.21 34.30
CA VAL A 21 43.48 -75.61 33.80
C VAL A 21 44.39 -74.40 33.70
N SER A 22 45.60 -74.55 34.21
CA SER A 22 46.67 -73.57 34.06
C SER A 22 48.00 -74.26 33.77
N THR A 23 48.81 -73.68 32.89
CA THR A 23 50.20 -74.09 32.67
C THR A 23 51.12 -72.98 33.11
N THR A 24 52.29 -73.38 33.60
CA THR A 24 53.33 -72.48 34.08
C THR A 24 54.70 -72.88 33.55
N ASP A 25 55.62 -71.91 33.48
CA ASP A 25 57.04 -72.18 33.32
C ASP A 25 57.66 -72.79 34.60
N LEU A 26 58.95 -73.13 34.56
CA LEU A 26 59.68 -73.67 35.71
C LEU A 26 59.74 -72.74 36.94
N LYS A 27 59.37 -71.46 36.80
CA LYS A 27 59.34 -70.46 37.87
C LYS A 27 57.92 -70.23 38.41
N GLY A 28 56.91 -70.94 37.89
CA GLY A 28 55.51 -70.78 38.28
C GLY A 28 54.84 -69.55 37.67
N VAL A 29 55.35 -69.03 36.55
CA VAL A 29 54.73 -67.95 35.77
C VAL A 29 53.74 -68.56 34.80
N LEU A 30 52.50 -68.09 34.82
CA LEU A 30 51.40 -68.59 33.98
C LEU A 30 51.71 -68.36 32.50
N THR A 31 51.74 -69.45 31.74
CA THR A 31 51.93 -69.47 30.29
C THR A 31 50.60 -69.63 29.55
N GLU A 32 49.65 -70.34 30.16
CA GLU A 32 48.31 -70.54 29.60
C GLU A 32 47.29 -70.79 30.71
N VAL A 33 46.04 -70.38 30.47
CA VAL A 33 44.87 -70.67 31.31
C VAL A 33 43.66 -70.93 30.40
N ASN A 34 42.70 -71.73 30.87
CA ASN A 34 41.44 -71.96 30.16
C ASN A 34 40.35 -70.95 30.59
N GLU A 35 39.28 -70.85 29.81
CA GLU A 35 38.19 -69.88 29.99
C GLU A 35 37.51 -70.00 31.38
N GLU A 36 37.33 -71.22 31.89
CA GLU A 36 36.76 -71.44 33.23
C GLU A 36 37.66 -70.87 34.35
N PHE A 37 38.98 -70.85 34.16
CA PHE A 37 39.92 -70.20 35.08
C PHE A 37 39.77 -68.68 35.06
N GLU A 38 39.57 -68.09 33.89
CA GLU A 38 39.33 -66.64 33.76
C GLU A 38 37.99 -66.24 34.41
N LEU A 39 36.93 -67.02 34.14
CA LEU A 39 35.60 -66.79 34.68
C LEU A 39 35.57 -66.85 36.21
N ILE A 40 36.10 -67.91 36.83
CA ILE A 40 36.03 -68.04 38.29
C ILE A 40 36.98 -67.08 39.01
N SER A 41 38.16 -66.81 38.44
CA SER A 41 39.14 -65.93 39.10
C SER A 41 38.82 -64.44 38.89
N GLY A 42 38.03 -64.10 37.87
CA GLY A 42 37.71 -62.73 37.49
C GLY A 42 38.88 -61.95 36.87
N PHE A 43 40.03 -62.58 36.65
CA PHE A 43 41.14 -62.01 35.89
C PHE A 43 41.04 -62.43 34.43
N SER A 44 41.24 -61.47 33.52
CA SER A 44 41.29 -61.78 32.09
C SER A 44 42.59 -62.51 31.71
N LYS A 45 42.59 -63.26 30.61
CA LYS A 45 43.79 -63.94 30.08
C LYS A 45 45.01 -63.02 30.03
N LYS A 46 44.84 -61.80 29.52
CA LYS A 46 45.92 -60.81 29.38
C LYS A 46 46.52 -60.38 30.72
N GLU A 47 45.75 -60.44 31.81
CA GLU A 47 46.21 -60.10 33.16
C GLU A 47 46.90 -61.28 33.86
N LEU A 48 46.55 -62.51 33.49
CA LEU A 48 47.08 -63.75 34.06
C LEU A 48 48.40 -64.18 33.38
N ILE A 49 48.45 -64.15 32.04
CA ILE A 49 49.63 -64.62 31.30
C ILE A 49 50.85 -63.75 31.57
N GLY A 50 51.99 -64.38 31.87
CA GLY A 50 53.23 -63.70 32.23
C GLY A 50 53.30 -63.25 33.70
N LYS A 51 52.28 -63.53 34.53
CA LYS A 51 52.29 -63.29 35.98
C LYS A 51 52.50 -64.58 36.76
N SER A 52 53.00 -64.47 37.99
CA SER A 52 53.18 -65.62 38.86
C SER A 52 51.82 -66.18 39.29
N HIS A 53 51.67 -67.50 39.28
CA HIS A 53 50.46 -68.19 39.75
C HIS A 53 50.09 -67.81 41.20
N ASN A 54 51.05 -67.34 42.02
CA ASN A 54 50.77 -66.85 43.37
C ASN A 54 49.80 -65.65 43.43
N MET A 55 49.47 -65.01 42.31
CA MET A 55 48.50 -63.91 42.27
C MET A 55 47.05 -64.32 42.56
N VAL A 56 46.71 -65.61 42.48
CA VAL A 56 45.38 -66.13 42.86
C VAL A 56 45.41 -66.85 44.22
N ARG A 57 46.51 -66.76 44.98
CA ARG A 57 46.62 -67.44 46.28
C ARG A 57 45.77 -66.76 47.35
N HIS A 58 45.01 -67.51 48.15
CA HIS A 58 44.35 -66.96 49.32
C HIS A 58 45.33 -66.79 50.51
N PRO A 59 45.25 -65.72 51.33
CA PRO A 59 46.12 -65.52 52.49
C PRO A 59 46.06 -66.65 53.52
N ASP A 60 44.88 -67.23 53.76
CA ASP A 60 44.68 -68.37 54.69
C ASP A 60 45.42 -69.65 54.31
N MET A 61 45.96 -69.76 53.09
CA MET A 61 46.72 -70.94 52.70
C MET A 61 48.05 -71.03 53.46
N PRO A 62 48.30 -72.10 54.24
CA PRO A 62 49.53 -72.26 55.00
C PRO A 62 50.77 -72.28 54.10
N ALA A 63 51.86 -71.65 54.55
CA ALA A 63 53.12 -71.65 53.80
C ALA A 63 53.68 -73.07 53.61
N ALA A 64 53.50 -73.95 54.61
CA ALA A 64 53.95 -75.34 54.57
C ALA A 64 53.30 -76.15 53.44
N ALA A 65 52.02 -75.91 53.12
CA ALA A 65 51.33 -76.62 52.03
C ALA A 65 51.89 -76.26 50.65
N PHE A 66 52.37 -75.03 50.46
CA PHE A 66 53.03 -74.61 49.23
C PHE A 66 54.47 -75.11 49.13
N GLU A 67 55.18 -75.19 50.26
CA GLU A 67 56.51 -75.78 50.30
C GLU A 67 56.48 -77.26 49.88
N ASP A 68 55.51 -78.01 50.39
CA ASP A 68 55.23 -79.40 49.99
C ASP A 68 54.92 -79.54 48.49
N LEU A 69 54.05 -78.67 47.95
CA LEU A 69 53.79 -78.59 46.52
C LEU A 69 55.08 -78.42 45.70
N TRP A 70 55.88 -77.39 46.02
CA TRP A 70 57.06 -77.06 45.23
C TRP A 70 58.16 -78.11 45.34
N VAL A 71 58.36 -78.71 46.52
CA VAL A 71 59.32 -79.82 46.70
C VAL A 71 58.89 -81.03 45.87
N THR A 72 57.60 -81.38 45.91
CA THR A 72 57.06 -82.55 45.19
C THR A 72 57.20 -82.41 43.68
N ILE A 73 56.77 -81.28 43.12
CA ILE A 73 56.80 -81.08 41.66
C ILE A 73 58.21 -80.86 41.10
N LYS A 74 59.12 -80.24 41.88
CA LYS A 74 60.53 -80.11 41.45
C LYS A 74 61.28 -81.44 41.42
N GLN A 75 60.83 -82.43 42.18
CA GLN A 75 61.35 -83.80 42.11
C GLN A 75 60.76 -84.60 40.95
N GLY A 76 59.96 -83.97 40.08
CA GLY A 76 59.33 -84.64 38.95
C GLY A 76 58.11 -85.50 39.33
N ARG A 77 57.61 -85.38 40.56
CA ARG A 77 56.43 -86.12 41.04
C ARG A 77 55.17 -85.26 40.96
N PRO A 78 54.00 -85.84 40.63
CA PRO A 78 52.74 -85.12 40.73
C PRO A 78 52.42 -84.76 42.17
N TRP A 79 51.77 -83.62 42.37
CA TRP A 79 51.24 -83.17 43.66
C TRP A 79 49.73 -83.02 43.59
N GLN A 80 49.03 -83.41 44.66
CA GLN A 80 47.58 -83.27 44.79
C GLN A 80 47.25 -82.65 46.15
N GLY A 81 46.33 -81.69 46.17
CA GLY A 81 45.86 -81.08 47.42
C GLY A 81 44.71 -80.10 47.24
N ILE A 82 43.96 -79.86 48.31
CA ILE A 82 42.87 -78.88 48.35
C ILE A 82 43.46 -77.48 48.51
N VAL A 83 43.16 -76.55 47.61
CA VAL A 83 43.75 -75.21 47.60
C VAL A 83 42.65 -74.15 47.69
N LYS A 84 42.83 -73.17 48.57
CA LYS A 84 42.01 -71.96 48.64
C LYS A 84 42.64 -70.86 47.78
N ASN A 85 41.91 -70.40 46.78
CA ASN A 85 42.32 -69.32 45.89
C ASN A 85 41.47 -68.07 46.12
N ARG A 86 41.96 -66.92 45.66
CA ARG A 86 41.26 -65.63 45.66
C ARG A 86 40.93 -65.18 44.23
N CYS A 87 39.80 -64.51 44.09
CA CYS A 87 39.35 -63.82 42.90
C CYS A 87 39.90 -62.39 42.86
N LYS A 88 39.80 -61.74 41.69
CA LYS A 88 40.22 -60.35 41.47
C LYS A 88 39.46 -59.35 42.33
N ASN A 89 38.18 -59.59 42.58
CA ASN A 89 37.28 -58.75 43.36
C ASN A 89 37.41 -58.92 44.89
N GLY A 90 38.23 -59.89 45.35
CA GLY A 90 38.44 -60.19 46.76
C GLY A 90 37.76 -61.46 47.26
N ASP A 91 36.78 -62.03 46.53
CA ASP A 91 36.12 -63.29 46.89
C ASP A 91 37.08 -64.49 46.81
N TYR A 92 36.68 -65.67 47.31
CA TYR A 92 37.53 -66.86 47.30
C TYR A 92 36.83 -68.09 46.74
N TYR A 93 37.60 -69.08 46.30
CA TYR A 93 37.08 -70.36 45.83
C TYR A 93 38.00 -71.50 46.22
N TRP A 94 37.42 -72.67 46.44
CA TRP A 94 38.15 -73.89 46.78
C TRP A 94 38.26 -74.82 45.58
N VAL A 95 39.43 -75.43 45.44
CA VAL A 95 39.73 -76.33 44.32
C VAL A 95 40.52 -77.53 44.82
N GLU A 96 40.23 -78.71 44.30
CA GLU A 96 41.15 -79.84 44.38
C GLU A 96 42.16 -79.73 43.23
N ALA A 97 43.40 -79.37 43.55
CA ALA A 97 44.44 -79.10 42.56
C ALA A 97 45.36 -80.31 42.37
N ASN A 98 45.50 -80.74 41.13
CA ASN A 98 46.49 -81.72 40.68
C ASN A 98 47.56 -81.01 39.85
N VAL A 99 48.81 -81.01 40.30
CA VAL A 99 49.92 -80.32 39.66
C VAL A 99 50.94 -81.34 39.15
N LEU A 100 51.17 -81.32 37.84
CA LEU A 100 52.00 -82.28 37.11
C LEU A 100 53.18 -81.56 36.44
N PRO A 101 54.42 -82.09 36.51
CA PRO A 101 55.53 -81.58 35.72
C PRO A 101 55.35 -81.91 34.23
N ILE A 102 55.46 -80.90 33.38
CA ILE A 102 55.46 -81.04 31.92
C ILE A 102 56.91 -81.30 31.48
N THR A 103 57.17 -82.43 30.81
CA THR A 103 58.49 -82.75 30.26
C THR A 103 58.51 -82.60 28.73
N ARG A 104 59.60 -82.06 28.19
CA ARG A 104 59.92 -82.09 26.75
C ARG A 104 61.37 -82.54 26.60
N ASN A 105 61.62 -83.53 25.73
CA ASN A 105 62.95 -84.15 25.52
C ASN A 105 63.62 -84.66 26.82
N GLY A 106 62.83 -85.22 27.75
CA GLY A 106 63.34 -85.79 29.01
C GLY A 106 63.65 -84.78 30.11
N GLN A 107 63.47 -83.48 29.88
CA GLN A 107 63.67 -82.42 30.88
C GLN A 107 62.35 -81.74 31.23
N VAL A 108 62.12 -81.43 32.52
CA VAL A 108 60.92 -80.69 32.95
C VAL A 108 61.03 -79.27 32.40
N THR A 109 60.03 -78.82 31.64
CA THR A 109 59.97 -77.48 31.02
C THR A 109 58.93 -76.56 31.65
N GLY A 110 58.06 -77.09 32.51
CA GLY A 110 57.02 -76.33 33.18
C GLY A 110 56.13 -77.21 34.05
N TYR A 111 55.06 -76.64 34.61
CA TYR A 111 54.07 -77.37 35.40
C TYR A 111 52.66 -77.08 34.91
N MET A 112 51.83 -78.13 34.81
CA MET A 112 50.41 -78.03 34.52
C MET A 112 49.61 -78.30 35.79
N SER A 113 48.67 -77.43 36.10
CA SER A 113 47.70 -77.65 37.17
C SER A 113 46.31 -77.85 36.56
N VAL A 114 45.70 -78.99 36.84
CA VAL A 114 44.30 -79.31 36.54
C VAL A 114 43.54 -79.37 37.85
N ARG A 115 42.40 -78.68 37.93
CA ARG A 115 41.67 -78.50 39.19
C ARG A 115 40.19 -78.77 39.02
N TYR A 116 39.63 -79.39 40.05
CA TYR A 116 38.23 -79.80 40.12
C TYR A 116 37.53 -79.14 41.30
N ALA A 117 36.20 -79.10 41.24
CA ALA A 117 35.39 -78.72 42.39
C ALA A 117 35.57 -79.77 43.50
N PRO A 118 36.03 -79.38 44.70
CA PRO A 118 36.19 -80.30 45.82
C PRO A 118 34.83 -80.60 46.45
N SER A 119 34.69 -81.77 47.08
CA SER A 119 33.51 -82.04 47.91
C SER A 119 33.51 -81.18 49.16
N ARG A 120 32.32 -80.90 49.72
CA ARG A 120 32.20 -80.07 50.94
C ARG A 120 32.91 -80.69 52.14
N GLN A 121 32.99 -82.02 52.19
CA GLN A 121 33.76 -82.75 53.20
C GLN A 121 35.26 -82.45 53.09
N GLN A 122 35.84 -82.54 51.88
CA GLN A 122 37.26 -82.22 51.64
C GLN A 122 37.61 -80.77 52.00
N VAL A 123 36.71 -79.81 51.72
CA VAL A 123 36.90 -78.41 52.10
C VAL A 123 36.94 -78.24 53.62
N ASN A 124 35.98 -78.83 54.35
CA ASN A 124 35.93 -78.74 55.81
C ASN A 124 37.15 -79.40 56.48
N GLU A 125 37.60 -80.56 55.96
CA GLU A 125 38.80 -81.26 56.45
C GLU A 125 40.07 -80.44 56.19
N ALA A 126 40.21 -79.86 54.99
CA ALA A 126 41.34 -79.00 54.64
C ALA A 126 41.35 -77.71 55.46
N GLU A 127 40.19 -77.09 55.69
CA GLU A 127 40.09 -75.87 56.48
C GLU A 127 40.45 -76.10 57.95
N ALA A 128 40.01 -77.22 58.54
CA ALA A 128 40.42 -77.63 59.88
C ALA A 128 41.95 -77.87 59.98
N LEU A 129 42.52 -78.56 59.00
CA LEU A 129 43.97 -78.80 58.91
C LEU A 129 44.74 -77.48 58.73
N TYR A 130 44.25 -76.55 57.91
CA TYR A 130 44.91 -75.28 57.64
C TYR A 130 44.86 -74.32 58.82
N ARG A 131 43.78 -74.34 59.61
CA ARG A 131 43.75 -73.65 60.91
C ARG A 131 44.78 -74.22 61.90
N GLN A 132 44.98 -75.54 61.94
CA GLN A 132 46.01 -76.16 62.81
C GLN A 132 47.44 -75.83 62.35
N LEU A 133 47.71 -75.83 61.04
CA LEU A 133 49.01 -75.47 60.47
C LEU A 133 49.34 -73.97 60.66
N ASN A 134 48.37 -73.08 60.46
CA ASN A 134 48.57 -71.63 60.62
C ASN A 134 48.67 -71.20 62.10
N SER A 135 48.05 -71.92 63.03
CA SER A 135 48.17 -71.68 64.48
C SER A 135 49.43 -72.31 65.10
N GLY A 136 50.23 -73.06 64.31
CA GLY A 136 51.45 -73.74 64.76
C GLY A 136 51.22 -75.03 65.54
N ASN A 137 49.97 -75.48 65.65
CA ASN A 137 49.56 -76.67 66.41
C ASN A 137 49.73 -77.99 65.62
N ALA A 138 50.08 -77.92 64.33
CA ALA A 138 50.48 -79.06 63.50
C ALA A 138 51.70 -78.67 62.64
N LYS A 139 52.59 -79.63 62.33
CA LYS A 139 53.69 -79.46 61.38
C LYS A 139 53.56 -80.47 60.26
N LEU A 140 53.58 -80.00 59.01
CA LEU A 140 53.62 -80.84 57.81
C LEU A 140 55.10 -81.13 57.48
N GLU A 141 55.50 -82.39 57.37
CA GLU A 141 56.83 -82.76 56.85
C GLU A 141 56.80 -82.68 55.31
N ALA A 142 57.76 -81.97 54.71
CA ALA A 142 57.81 -81.76 53.26
C ALA A 142 57.97 -83.10 52.50
N GLY A 143 57.07 -83.36 51.54
CA GLY A 143 57.05 -84.55 50.68
C GLY A 143 56.25 -85.74 51.21
N LYS A 144 55.39 -85.56 52.23
CA LYS A 144 54.62 -86.63 52.91
C LYS A 144 53.09 -86.47 52.88
N MET A 145 52.51 -85.57 52.08
CA MET A 145 51.12 -85.80 51.66
C MET A 145 51.11 -86.98 50.69
N GLU A 146 50.95 -88.20 51.22
CA GLU A 146 50.80 -89.40 50.41
C GLU A 146 49.53 -89.29 49.57
N ALA A 147 49.74 -89.29 48.24
CA ALA A 147 48.75 -89.75 47.29
C ALA A 147 48.31 -91.16 47.71
N ALA A 148 47.01 -91.38 47.94
CA ALA A 148 46.47 -92.73 47.95
C ALA A 148 46.72 -93.33 46.55
N PRO A 149 47.65 -94.31 46.40
CA PRO A 149 47.95 -94.88 45.10
C PRO A 149 46.93 -95.97 44.81
N ARG A 150 46.12 -95.83 43.76
CA ARG A 150 45.63 -97.00 43.00
C ARG A 150 46.61 -97.29 41.87
N SER A 151 47.82 -97.74 42.23
CA SER A 151 48.78 -98.33 41.29
C SER A 151 49.71 -99.27 42.04
N GLY A 152 49.24 -100.48 42.28
CA GLY A 152 50.01 -101.58 42.85
C GLY A 152 49.67 -102.88 42.15
N ALA A 153 50.05 -103.04 40.87
CA ALA A 153 49.95 -104.32 40.17
C ALA A 153 50.77 -104.36 38.87
N LEU A 154 52.06 -104.01 38.89
CA LEU A 154 52.93 -104.19 37.72
C LEU A 154 54.36 -104.68 38.04
N ALA A 155 54.51 -105.40 39.16
CA ALA A 155 55.76 -106.08 39.53
C ALA A 155 55.58 -107.58 39.84
N ALA A 156 54.45 -108.19 39.46
CA ALA A 156 54.24 -109.64 39.52
C ALA A 156 53.45 -110.11 38.29
N LEU A 157 54.09 -109.95 37.12
CA LEU A 157 53.86 -110.84 35.98
C LEU A 157 54.26 -112.26 36.42
N PHE A 158 53.56 -113.27 35.91
CA PHE A 158 53.70 -114.73 36.13
C PHE A 158 52.75 -115.36 37.17
N GLY A 159 51.52 -115.63 36.72
CA GLY A 159 50.76 -116.81 37.16
C GLY A 159 49.23 -116.71 37.08
N GLY A 160 48.63 -117.31 36.04
CA GLY A 160 47.31 -117.99 36.17
C GLY A 160 46.11 -117.47 35.37
N ASN A 161 45.89 -118.09 34.20
CA ASN A 161 44.65 -118.44 33.46
C ASN A 161 43.32 -117.65 33.62
N SER A 162 42.77 -117.17 32.49
CA SER A 162 41.54 -117.73 31.86
C SER A 162 41.21 -117.07 30.50
N ASP A 163 40.78 -117.88 29.53
CA ASP A 163 40.73 -117.65 28.08
C ASP A 163 39.65 -116.69 27.51
N ASP A 164 39.10 -115.75 28.29
CA ASP A 164 37.99 -114.87 27.83
C ASP A 164 38.42 -113.41 27.49
N GLU A 165 39.65 -113.01 27.85
CA GLU A 165 40.16 -111.63 27.65
C GLU A 165 40.74 -111.35 26.25
N PHE A 166 41.08 -112.39 25.47
CA PHE A 166 41.80 -112.24 24.19
C PHE A 166 40.90 -111.89 22.99
N ILE A 167 39.56 -112.08 23.08
CA ILE A 167 38.62 -111.82 21.98
C ILE A 167 38.20 -110.34 21.89
N GLN A 168 38.26 -109.58 22.98
CA GLN A 168 37.91 -108.14 23.01
C GLN A 168 38.97 -107.24 22.36
N ILE A 169 40.26 -107.56 22.51
CA ILE A 169 41.39 -106.72 22.06
C ILE A 169 41.44 -106.62 20.53
N THR A 170 41.16 -107.71 19.81
CA THR A 170 41.22 -107.75 18.33
C THR A 170 40.13 -106.88 17.69
N ARG A 171 38.91 -106.83 18.28
CA ARG A 171 37.79 -106.05 17.74
C ARG A 171 37.96 -104.53 17.95
N VAL A 172 38.72 -104.11 18.96
CA VAL A 172 38.98 -102.68 19.22
C VAL A 172 40.03 -102.11 18.25
N ILE A 173 41.04 -102.90 17.89
CA ILE A 173 42.11 -102.48 16.97
C ILE A 173 41.58 -102.36 15.52
N GLU A 174 40.67 -103.22 15.08
CA GLU A 174 40.04 -103.13 13.75
C GLU A 174 39.20 -101.85 13.56
N ASN A 175 38.45 -101.42 14.58
CA ASN A 175 37.61 -100.20 14.49
C ASN A 175 38.44 -98.89 14.42
N VAL A 176 39.64 -98.87 14.99
CA VAL A 176 40.55 -97.71 14.93
C VAL A 176 41.19 -97.60 13.54
N LEU A 177 41.42 -98.72 12.85
CA LEU A 177 41.95 -98.76 11.49
C LEU A 177 40.92 -98.33 10.42
N GLU A 178 39.62 -98.46 10.70
CA GLU A 178 38.51 -98.05 9.79
C GLU A 178 38.07 -96.58 9.97
N GLY A 179 38.77 -95.79 10.81
CA GLY A 179 38.48 -94.35 10.98
C GLY A 179 37.28 -94.03 11.87
N ASN A 180 36.79 -95.00 12.66
CA ASN A 180 35.65 -94.81 13.57
C ASN A 180 36.11 -94.67 15.03
N PHE A 181 36.26 -93.42 15.49
CA PHE A 181 36.84 -93.08 16.80
C PHE A 181 35.79 -92.92 17.93
N GLN A 182 34.56 -93.40 17.74
CA GLN A 182 33.41 -93.15 18.64
C GLN A 182 32.99 -94.38 19.48
N ASN A 183 33.72 -95.49 19.40
CA ASN A 183 33.31 -96.71 20.10
C ASN A 183 33.48 -96.61 21.62
N LYS A 184 32.44 -97.02 22.37
CA LYS A 184 32.45 -97.07 23.84
C LYS A 184 33.39 -98.17 24.33
N LEU A 185 34.59 -97.77 24.75
CA LEU A 185 35.50 -98.63 25.51
C LEU A 185 35.16 -98.56 27.00
N ASP A 186 34.98 -99.71 27.65
CA ASP A 186 34.75 -99.74 29.08
C ASP A 186 36.07 -99.50 29.83
N ILE A 187 36.29 -98.24 30.17
CA ILE A 187 37.45 -97.74 30.91
C ILE A 187 37.39 -98.03 32.42
N LYS A 188 36.29 -98.65 32.91
CA LYS A 188 36.13 -99.02 34.33
C LYS A 188 36.65 -100.42 34.67
N VAL A 189 37.07 -101.20 33.68
CA VAL A 189 37.73 -102.50 33.92
C VAL A 189 39.05 -102.25 34.67
N GLU A 190 39.29 -102.99 35.75
CA GLU A 190 40.54 -102.96 36.53
C GLU A 190 41.47 -104.08 36.05
N GLY A 191 42.80 -103.87 36.06
CA GLY A 191 43.80 -104.81 35.53
C GLY A 191 44.33 -104.44 34.13
N ALA A 192 45.15 -105.33 33.54
CA ALA A 192 45.90 -105.06 32.29
C ALA A 192 44.99 -104.70 31.09
N LEU A 193 43.77 -105.25 31.04
CA LEU A 193 42.76 -104.91 30.03
C LEU A 193 42.22 -103.47 30.19
N GLY A 194 42.10 -103.00 31.43
CA GLY A 194 41.68 -101.65 31.79
C GLY A 194 42.72 -100.57 31.45
N ASP A 195 44.00 -100.89 31.64
CA ASP A 195 45.10 -100.00 31.27
C ASP A 195 45.24 -99.88 29.74
N LEU A 196 45.03 -100.99 29.02
CA LEU A 196 44.95 -100.98 27.56
C LEU A 196 43.75 -100.16 27.06
N ASN A 197 42.56 -100.31 27.66
CA ASN A 197 41.38 -99.50 27.33
C ASN A 197 41.61 -97.99 27.59
N ARG A 198 42.30 -97.62 28.69
CA ARG A 198 42.67 -96.22 28.97
C ARG A 198 43.71 -95.67 28.00
N ALA A 199 44.68 -96.48 27.56
CA ALA A 199 45.67 -96.08 26.57
C ALA A 199 45.02 -95.85 25.18
N ILE A 200 44.12 -96.74 24.75
CA ILE A 200 43.38 -96.60 23.49
C ILE A 200 42.40 -95.41 23.55
N TYR A 201 41.73 -95.19 24.69
CA TYR A 201 40.88 -94.01 24.90
C TYR A 201 41.67 -92.70 24.84
N SER A 202 42.88 -92.66 25.40
CA SER A 202 43.76 -91.49 25.35
C SER A 202 44.28 -91.21 23.93
N MET A 203 44.54 -92.26 23.14
CA MET A 203 44.91 -92.13 21.73
C MET A 203 43.74 -91.60 20.88
N GLN A 204 42.51 -92.08 21.13
CA GLN A 204 41.27 -91.57 20.51
C GLN A 204 41.02 -90.08 20.86
N ALA A 205 41.28 -89.67 22.10
CA ALA A 205 41.13 -88.27 22.53
C ALA A 205 42.12 -87.33 21.82
N LYS A 206 43.38 -87.75 21.67
CA LYS A 206 44.43 -86.99 20.97
C LYS A 206 44.11 -86.82 19.47
N LEU A 207 43.72 -87.90 18.79
CA LEU A 207 43.38 -87.86 17.36
C LEU A 207 42.10 -87.05 17.07
N ASN A 208 41.12 -87.06 17.98
CA ASN A 208 39.93 -86.20 17.86
C ASN A 208 40.25 -84.71 18.04
N GLN A 209 41.22 -84.36 18.88
CA GLN A 209 41.64 -82.97 19.10
C GLN A 209 42.34 -82.39 17.87
N ASP A 210 43.29 -83.13 17.28
CA ASP A 210 44.02 -82.67 16.09
C ASP A 210 43.08 -82.55 14.85
N LEU A 211 42.09 -83.45 14.73
CA LEU A 211 41.05 -83.36 13.70
C LEU A 211 40.09 -82.17 13.92
N ALA A 212 39.79 -81.83 15.18
CA ALA A 212 38.95 -80.68 15.52
C ALA A 212 39.64 -79.34 15.22
N GLU A 213 40.95 -79.21 15.49
CA GLU A 213 41.73 -78.00 15.16
C GLU A 213 41.84 -77.79 13.65
N SER A 214 42.15 -78.84 12.87
CA SER A 214 42.19 -78.77 11.42
C SER A 214 40.82 -78.39 10.83
N LYS A 215 39.71 -78.96 11.34
CA LYS A 215 38.35 -78.59 10.95
C LYS A 215 37.97 -77.16 11.37
N ALA A 216 38.45 -76.65 12.51
CA ALA A 216 38.14 -75.30 12.97
C ALA A 216 38.79 -74.21 12.09
N VAL A 217 40.05 -74.42 11.66
CA VAL A 217 40.74 -73.51 10.72
C VAL A 217 40.06 -73.54 9.34
N ALA A 218 39.73 -74.73 8.83
CA ALA A 218 38.99 -74.86 7.57
C ALA A 218 37.58 -74.23 7.64
N LYS A 219 36.88 -74.36 8.78
CA LYS A 219 35.55 -73.76 8.99
C LYS A 219 35.59 -72.24 9.09
N ASN A 220 36.61 -71.65 9.71
CA ASN A 220 36.76 -70.19 9.75
C ASN A 220 37.14 -69.59 8.40
N ALA A 221 38.04 -70.23 7.64
CA ALA A 221 38.33 -69.81 6.26
C ALA A 221 37.08 -69.92 5.37
N GLY A 222 36.29 -70.99 5.52
CA GLY A 222 34.99 -71.16 4.87
C GLY A 222 33.98 -70.07 5.25
N ARG A 223 33.90 -69.67 6.52
CA ARG A 223 33.00 -68.59 6.98
C ARG A 223 33.35 -67.21 6.42
N ILE A 224 34.64 -66.86 6.31
CA ILE A 224 35.06 -65.59 5.70
C ILE A 224 34.69 -65.58 4.22
N LYS A 225 34.93 -66.70 3.52
CA LYS A 225 34.51 -66.86 2.13
C LYS A 225 32.99 -66.76 1.97
N GLU A 226 32.20 -67.46 2.79
CA GLU A 226 30.72 -67.38 2.75
C GLU A 226 30.21 -65.97 3.08
N ALA A 227 30.84 -65.26 4.02
CA ALA A 227 30.48 -63.88 4.36
C ALA A 227 30.80 -62.90 3.23
N LEU A 228 31.94 -63.07 2.55
CA LEU A 228 32.29 -62.27 1.37
C LEU A 228 31.41 -62.63 0.17
N ASP A 229 31.10 -63.92 -0.03
CA ASP A 229 30.22 -64.41 -1.11
C ASP A 229 28.82 -63.78 -1.02
N LYS A 230 28.31 -63.53 0.19
CA LYS A 230 27.01 -62.88 0.44
C LYS A 230 27.08 -61.39 0.77
N ALA A 231 28.26 -60.78 0.72
CA ALA A 231 28.39 -59.34 0.90
C ALA A 231 27.82 -58.59 -0.31
N ALA A 232 27.18 -57.44 -0.07
CA ALA A 232 26.64 -56.59 -1.13
C ALA A 232 27.73 -55.82 -1.91
N ALA A 233 28.89 -55.60 -1.29
CA ALA A 233 30.03 -54.96 -1.96
C ALA A 233 30.60 -55.90 -3.03
N ASN A 234 30.95 -55.38 -4.21
CA ASN A 234 31.52 -56.19 -5.28
C ASN A 234 33.01 -56.39 -5.02
N VAL A 235 33.44 -57.58 -4.60
CA VAL A 235 34.82 -57.85 -4.19
C VAL A 235 35.49 -58.85 -5.14
N MET A 236 36.67 -58.49 -5.61
CA MET A 236 37.57 -59.32 -6.43
C MET A 236 38.95 -59.37 -5.80
N LEU A 237 39.63 -60.52 -5.84
CA LEU A 237 40.97 -60.71 -5.30
C LEU A 237 41.87 -61.34 -6.37
N ALA A 238 42.98 -60.68 -6.66
CA ALA A 238 44.05 -61.21 -7.51
C ALA A 238 45.29 -61.58 -6.67
N ASP A 239 46.01 -62.63 -7.08
CA ASP A 239 47.23 -63.06 -6.42
C ASP A 239 48.47 -62.23 -6.83
N ARG A 240 49.68 -62.66 -6.46
CA ARG A 240 50.94 -61.98 -6.81
C ARG A 240 51.30 -62.05 -8.29
N ASN A 241 50.76 -63.03 -9.01
CA ASN A 241 50.91 -63.17 -10.46
C ASN A 241 49.85 -62.40 -11.22
N TYR A 242 48.97 -61.68 -10.51
CA TYR A 242 47.85 -60.93 -11.06
C TYR A 242 46.73 -61.81 -11.63
N ASP A 243 46.67 -63.07 -11.20
CA ASP A 243 45.58 -63.98 -11.56
C ASP A 243 44.43 -63.79 -10.56
N ILE A 244 43.21 -63.65 -11.06
CA ILE A 244 42.02 -63.51 -10.21
C ILE A 244 41.76 -64.84 -9.51
N ILE A 245 41.97 -64.90 -8.20
CA ILE A 245 41.81 -66.12 -7.41
C ILE A 245 40.46 -66.19 -6.70
N TYR A 246 39.76 -65.06 -6.56
CA TYR A 246 38.45 -65.00 -5.91
C TYR A 246 37.60 -63.83 -6.40
N MET A 247 36.29 -64.05 -6.47
CA MET A 247 35.29 -63.03 -6.75
C MET A 247 33.97 -63.45 -6.09
N ASN A 248 33.32 -62.52 -5.40
CA ASN A 248 32.06 -62.81 -4.71
C ASN A 248 30.84 -62.79 -5.64
N ASP A 249 29.66 -63.17 -5.13
CA ASP A 249 28.44 -63.28 -5.96
C ASP A 249 28.01 -61.91 -6.51
N ALA A 250 28.12 -60.85 -5.71
CA ALA A 250 27.78 -59.48 -6.13
C ALA A 250 28.65 -59.01 -7.32
N ALA A 251 29.98 -59.17 -7.23
CA ALA A 251 30.87 -58.80 -8.33
C ALA A 251 30.62 -59.63 -9.60
N LYS A 252 30.32 -60.93 -9.46
CA LYS A 252 29.93 -61.78 -10.61
C LYS A 252 28.67 -61.25 -11.29
N GLU A 253 27.63 -60.97 -10.52
CA GLU A 253 26.36 -60.47 -11.06
C GLU A 253 26.52 -59.11 -11.74
N MET A 254 27.30 -58.20 -11.16
CA MET A 254 27.64 -56.91 -11.75
C MET A 254 28.34 -57.07 -13.10
N PHE A 255 29.43 -57.86 -13.16
CA PHE A 255 30.16 -58.07 -14.41
C PHE A 255 29.38 -58.87 -15.46
N GLN A 256 28.50 -59.79 -15.04
CA GLN A 256 27.58 -60.49 -15.95
C GLN A 256 26.54 -59.56 -16.56
N THR A 257 25.94 -58.68 -15.75
CA THR A 257 24.97 -57.70 -16.22
C THR A 257 25.62 -56.69 -17.17
N ALA A 258 26.85 -56.27 -16.85
CA ALA A 258 27.64 -55.32 -17.63
C ALA A 258 28.36 -55.96 -18.84
N GLU A 259 28.36 -57.28 -18.97
CA GLU A 259 29.20 -58.01 -19.94
C GLU A 259 29.01 -57.55 -21.38
N SER A 260 27.76 -57.34 -21.79
CA SER A 260 27.43 -56.94 -23.16
C SER A 260 28.01 -55.57 -23.54
N GLU A 261 28.08 -54.64 -22.59
CA GLU A 261 28.68 -53.31 -22.78
C GLU A 261 30.20 -53.34 -22.63
N ILE A 262 30.73 -54.08 -21.66
CA ILE A 262 32.18 -54.25 -21.49
C ILE A 262 32.80 -54.89 -22.73
N ARG A 263 32.14 -55.88 -23.35
CA ARG A 263 32.60 -56.52 -24.60
C ARG A 263 32.73 -55.56 -25.77
N LYS A 264 32.04 -54.42 -25.78
CA LYS A 264 32.23 -53.40 -26.83
C LYS A 264 33.60 -52.74 -26.75
N ALA A 265 34.16 -52.60 -25.54
CA ALA A 265 35.49 -52.04 -25.32
C ALA A 265 36.59 -53.12 -25.23
N LEU A 266 36.23 -54.31 -24.74
CA LEU A 266 37.12 -55.45 -24.53
C LEU A 266 36.46 -56.72 -25.11
N PRO A 267 36.61 -57.00 -26.42
CA PRO A 267 35.89 -58.09 -27.10
C PRO A 267 36.10 -59.49 -26.51
N ASP A 268 37.27 -59.72 -25.90
CA ASP A 268 37.65 -61.01 -25.30
C ASP A 268 37.19 -61.16 -23.83
N PHE A 269 36.42 -60.20 -23.32
CA PHE A 269 35.90 -60.24 -21.95
C PHE A 269 34.79 -61.29 -21.78
N ASP A 270 34.99 -62.24 -20.86
CA ASP A 270 34.00 -63.26 -20.47
C ASP A 270 33.79 -63.23 -18.95
N ALA A 271 32.60 -62.79 -18.51
CA ALA A 271 32.25 -62.64 -17.11
C ALA A 271 32.22 -63.99 -16.36
N SER A 272 31.96 -65.09 -17.07
CA SER A 272 31.88 -66.43 -16.49
C SER A 272 33.25 -67.07 -16.24
N GLN A 273 34.30 -66.59 -16.91
CA GLN A 273 35.66 -67.12 -16.82
C GLN A 273 36.64 -66.21 -16.06
N LEU A 274 36.16 -65.15 -15.42
CA LEU A 274 37.03 -64.17 -14.75
C LEU A 274 37.93 -64.80 -13.67
N VAL A 275 37.42 -65.73 -12.86
CA VAL A 275 38.23 -66.43 -11.86
C VAL A 275 39.19 -67.40 -12.55
N GLY A 276 40.49 -67.21 -12.35
CA GLY A 276 41.59 -67.96 -12.97
C GLY A 276 42.23 -67.26 -14.16
N THR A 277 41.71 -66.11 -14.58
CA THR A 277 42.32 -65.28 -15.64
C THR A 277 43.23 -64.21 -15.07
N ASN A 278 44.23 -63.82 -15.85
CA ASN A 278 45.15 -62.74 -15.49
C ASN A 278 44.50 -61.37 -15.76
N ILE A 279 44.61 -60.43 -14.84
CA ILE A 279 43.97 -59.10 -14.99
C ILE A 279 44.53 -58.27 -16.14
N ASP A 280 45.67 -58.66 -16.73
CA ASP A 280 46.27 -57.98 -17.87
C ASP A 280 45.30 -57.83 -19.04
N VAL A 281 44.41 -58.80 -19.24
CA VAL A 281 43.44 -58.77 -20.35
C VAL A 281 42.44 -57.62 -20.22
N PHE A 282 42.31 -57.02 -19.03
CA PHE A 282 41.43 -55.88 -18.78
C PHE A 282 42.11 -54.53 -18.98
N HIS A 283 43.42 -54.50 -19.27
CA HIS A 283 44.21 -53.26 -19.28
C HIS A 283 44.91 -53.02 -20.62
N LYS A 284 44.76 -51.80 -21.16
CA LYS A 284 45.44 -51.40 -22.41
C LYS A 284 46.96 -51.42 -22.32
N ASN A 285 47.54 -51.19 -21.13
CA ASN A 285 48.99 -51.22 -20.90
C ASN A 285 49.32 -51.99 -19.62
N PRO A 286 49.27 -53.34 -19.64
CA PRO A 286 49.37 -54.13 -18.42
C PRO A 286 50.65 -53.88 -17.59
N ALA A 287 51.76 -53.53 -18.24
CA ALA A 287 53.00 -53.19 -17.55
C ALA A 287 52.86 -51.99 -16.59
N HIS A 288 52.02 -51.01 -16.94
CA HIS A 288 51.74 -49.86 -16.08
C HIS A 288 50.97 -50.28 -14.82
N GLN A 289 49.90 -51.06 -14.96
CA GLN A 289 49.10 -51.53 -13.82
C GLN A 289 49.88 -52.48 -12.92
N ARG A 290 50.67 -53.40 -13.48
CA ARG A 290 51.57 -54.25 -12.69
C ARG A 290 52.54 -53.41 -11.86
N GLY A 291 53.21 -52.43 -12.47
CA GLY A 291 54.13 -51.53 -11.77
C GLY A 291 53.47 -50.66 -10.69
N MET A 292 52.20 -50.28 -10.87
CA MET A 292 51.40 -49.58 -9.87
C MET A 292 51.05 -50.50 -8.70
N LEU A 293 50.52 -51.69 -8.98
CA LEU A 293 50.08 -52.68 -8.00
C LEU A 293 51.26 -53.22 -7.16
N ASP A 294 52.44 -53.40 -7.75
CA ASP A 294 53.64 -53.80 -7.02
C ASP A 294 54.15 -52.76 -6.02
N LYS A 295 53.87 -51.48 -6.27
CA LYS A 295 54.24 -50.36 -5.40
C LYS A 295 53.12 -49.95 -4.44
N LEU A 296 51.98 -50.64 -4.50
CA LEU A 296 50.79 -50.30 -3.73
C LEU A 296 51.00 -50.61 -2.24
N ALA A 297 51.26 -49.57 -1.45
CA ALA A 297 51.48 -49.68 0.00
C ALA A 297 50.21 -49.47 0.84
N GLY A 298 49.11 -48.98 0.23
CA GLY A 298 47.85 -48.64 0.90
C GLY A 298 46.68 -48.56 -0.07
N LYS A 299 45.57 -47.97 0.35
CA LYS A 299 44.35 -47.82 -0.48
C LYS A 299 44.61 -46.97 -1.73
N PHE A 300 44.26 -47.50 -2.91
CA PHE A 300 44.19 -46.76 -4.17
C PHE A 300 42.75 -46.74 -4.67
N GLU A 301 42.24 -45.54 -4.98
CA GLU A 301 40.87 -45.33 -5.43
C GLU A 301 40.90 -44.57 -6.75
N SER A 302 40.16 -45.09 -7.74
CA SER A 302 40.07 -44.47 -9.07
C SER A 302 38.74 -44.82 -9.71
N GLU A 303 38.35 -44.02 -10.68
CA GLU A 303 37.21 -44.30 -11.55
C GLU A 303 37.70 -44.74 -12.94
N LEU A 304 36.90 -45.56 -13.59
CA LEU A 304 37.14 -46.10 -14.91
C LEU A 304 35.85 -46.06 -15.72
N THR A 305 35.94 -45.50 -16.93
CA THR A 305 34.84 -45.54 -17.90
C THR A 305 35.10 -46.64 -18.93
N VAL A 306 34.16 -47.57 -19.08
CA VAL A 306 34.20 -48.67 -20.06
C VAL A 306 32.95 -48.60 -20.92
N SER A 307 33.09 -48.25 -22.20
CA SER A 307 31.94 -47.92 -23.07
C SER A 307 31.10 -46.80 -22.44
N ASN A 308 29.86 -47.08 -22.05
CA ASN A 308 28.94 -46.18 -21.35
C ASN A 308 28.86 -46.44 -19.84
N LEU A 309 29.59 -47.43 -19.32
CA LEU A 309 29.58 -47.78 -17.90
C LEU A 309 30.67 -47.03 -17.14
N ILE A 310 30.35 -46.58 -15.94
CA ILE A 310 31.28 -45.86 -15.06
C ILE A 310 31.43 -46.68 -13.79
N PHE A 311 32.60 -47.29 -13.63
CA PHE A 311 32.96 -48.04 -12.45
C PHE A 311 33.90 -47.24 -11.58
N LYS A 312 33.58 -47.15 -10.30
CA LYS A 312 34.51 -46.76 -9.27
C LYS A 312 35.13 -48.02 -8.68
N PHE A 313 36.44 -47.99 -8.43
CA PHE A 313 37.10 -49.12 -7.78
C PHE A 313 38.09 -48.68 -6.72
N ILE A 314 38.24 -49.54 -5.72
CA ILE A 314 39.15 -49.36 -4.60
C ILE A 314 40.05 -50.60 -4.50
N ALA A 315 41.34 -50.44 -4.78
CA ALA A 315 42.35 -51.48 -4.67
C ALA A 315 43.14 -51.36 -3.35
N ASN A 316 43.24 -52.47 -2.61
CA ASN A 316 44.00 -52.57 -1.37
C ASN A 316 44.96 -53.79 -1.41
N PRO A 317 46.22 -53.68 -0.94
CA PRO A 317 47.14 -54.81 -0.89
C PRO A 317 46.73 -55.79 0.22
N VAL A 318 46.80 -57.09 -0.06
CA VAL A 318 46.56 -58.16 0.94
C VAL A 318 47.90 -58.70 1.40
N LEU A 319 48.12 -58.72 2.72
CA LEU A 319 49.36 -59.18 3.37
C LEU A 319 49.10 -60.46 4.18
N ASP A 320 50.08 -61.36 4.24
CA ASP A 320 50.05 -62.52 5.14
C ASP A 320 50.48 -62.18 6.58
N ALA A 321 50.54 -63.22 7.44
CA ALA A 321 50.89 -63.08 8.85
C ALA A 321 52.34 -62.60 9.09
N ASP A 322 53.23 -62.78 8.11
CA ASP A 322 54.63 -62.36 8.15
C ASP A 322 54.84 -60.98 7.51
N GLY A 323 53.76 -60.33 7.05
CA GLY A 323 53.77 -59.01 6.41
C GLY A 323 54.16 -59.06 4.93
N VAL A 324 54.20 -60.24 4.30
CA VAL A 324 54.50 -60.40 2.88
C VAL A 324 53.23 -60.23 2.07
N ARG A 325 53.29 -59.44 0.99
CA ARG A 325 52.17 -59.25 0.07
C ARG A 325 51.81 -60.56 -0.61
N ILE A 326 50.54 -60.96 -0.49
CA ILE A 326 49.98 -62.18 -1.10
C ILE A 326 48.99 -61.90 -2.23
N GLY A 327 48.54 -60.65 -2.39
CA GLY A 327 47.65 -60.28 -3.49
C GLY A 327 47.13 -58.85 -3.41
N THR A 328 46.06 -58.56 -4.13
CA THR A 328 45.33 -57.28 -4.09
C THR A 328 43.83 -57.53 -4.17
N VAL A 329 43.11 -56.98 -3.19
CA VAL A 329 41.65 -56.96 -3.18
C VAL A 329 41.17 -55.68 -3.83
N VAL A 330 40.23 -55.80 -4.76
CA VAL A 330 39.58 -54.68 -5.45
C VAL A 330 38.10 -54.73 -5.15
N GLU A 331 37.59 -53.64 -4.59
CA GLU A 331 36.16 -53.39 -4.44
C GLU A 331 35.67 -52.57 -5.63
N TRP A 332 34.57 -52.99 -6.25
CA TRP A 332 33.97 -52.33 -7.42
C TRP A 332 32.60 -51.74 -7.08
N GLU A 333 32.27 -50.62 -7.69
CA GLU A 333 31.00 -49.92 -7.56
C GLU A 333 30.59 -49.40 -8.93
N ASP A 334 29.42 -49.82 -9.43
CA ASP A 334 28.84 -49.27 -10.66
C ASP A 334 28.13 -47.95 -10.33
N ARG A 335 28.69 -46.84 -10.84
CA ARG A 335 28.17 -45.48 -10.66
C ARG A 335 27.47 -44.95 -11.91
N THR A 336 27.19 -45.80 -12.90
CA THR A 336 26.64 -45.37 -14.20
C THR A 336 25.31 -44.61 -14.05
N ALA A 337 24.38 -45.13 -13.23
CA ALA A 337 23.09 -44.50 -13.00
C ALA A 337 23.21 -43.17 -12.22
N GLU A 338 24.18 -43.06 -11.32
CA GLU A 338 24.44 -41.85 -10.54
C GLU A 338 24.97 -40.74 -11.44
N VAL A 339 26.01 -41.03 -12.24
CA VAL A 339 26.62 -40.04 -13.14
C VAL A 339 25.65 -39.62 -14.26
N ALA A 340 24.84 -40.54 -14.77
CA ALA A 340 23.77 -40.19 -15.71
C ALA A 340 22.77 -39.19 -15.09
N THR A 341 22.42 -39.42 -13.82
CA THR A 341 21.54 -38.51 -13.07
C THR A 341 22.23 -37.16 -12.79
N GLU A 342 23.51 -37.14 -12.45
CA GLU A 342 24.30 -35.92 -12.28
C GLU A 342 24.31 -35.07 -13.58
N HIS A 343 24.50 -35.71 -14.74
CA HIS A 343 24.41 -35.04 -16.03
C HIS A 343 23.00 -34.53 -16.35
N GLU A 344 21.96 -35.30 -16.04
CA GLU A 344 20.57 -34.86 -16.21
C GLU A 344 20.26 -33.61 -15.38
N ILE A 345 20.69 -33.58 -14.11
CA ILE A 345 20.57 -32.40 -13.24
C ILE A 345 21.36 -31.23 -13.84
N SER A 346 22.61 -31.44 -14.25
CA SER A 346 23.45 -30.39 -14.83
C SER A 346 22.80 -29.77 -16.07
N ASN A 347 22.24 -30.59 -16.96
CA ASN A 347 21.57 -30.12 -18.16
C ASN A 347 20.30 -29.31 -17.84
N LEU A 348 19.51 -29.75 -16.86
CA LEU A 348 18.31 -29.03 -16.43
C LEU A 348 18.68 -27.69 -15.78
N VAL A 349 19.70 -27.68 -14.90
CA VAL A 349 20.21 -26.44 -14.29
C VAL A 349 20.73 -25.47 -15.37
N GLU A 350 21.42 -25.98 -16.39
CA GLU A 350 21.89 -25.16 -17.49
C GLU A 350 20.72 -24.59 -18.32
N ALA A 351 19.69 -25.39 -18.62
CA ALA A 351 18.48 -24.93 -19.29
C ALA A 351 17.77 -23.81 -18.51
N VAL A 352 17.54 -24.03 -17.21
CA VAL A 352 16.93 -23.04 -16.30
C VAL A 352 17.79 -21.77 -16.23
N SER A 353 19.12 -21.90 -16.18
CA SER A 353 20.03 -20.74 -16.17
C SER A 353 19.98 -19.90 -17.45
N ARG A 354 19.57 -20.50 -18.58
CA ARG A 354 19.33 -19.81 -19.85
C ARG A 354 17.89 -19.30 -20.00
N GLY A 355 17.04 -19.49 -18.99
CA GLY A 355 15.63 -19.09 -18.99
C GLY A 355 14.69 -20.09 -19.67
N ASP A 356 15.15 -21.29 -20.02
CA ASP A 356 14.28 -22.37 -20.47
C ASP A 356 13.76 -23.16 -19.26
N LEU A 357 12.50 -22.89 -18.90
CA LEU A 357 11.81 -23.51 -17.76
C LEU A 357 10.87 -24.65 -18.19
N SER A 358 10.88 -25.04 -19.47
CA SER A 358 10.01 -26.11 -19.99
C SER A 358 10.51 -27.50 -19.61
N GLY A 359 11.81 -27.63 -19.32
CA GLY A 359 12.44 -28.88 -18.92
C GLY A 359 11.93 -29.39 -17.56
N ARG A 360 11.89 -30.71 -17.40
CA ARG A 360 11.61 -31.39 -16.12
C ARG A 360 12.57 -32.56 -15.96
N PHE A 361 12.92 -32.82 -14.70
CA PHE A 361 13.72 -33.96 -14.30
C PHE A 361 12.86 -35.23 -14.35
N ASP A 362 13.33 -36.28 -15.04
CA ASP A 362 12.60 -37.53 -15.16
C ASP A 362 12.68 -38.33 -13.85
N LEU A 363 11.53 -38.84 -13.40
CA LEU A 363 11.38 -39.55 -12.14
C LEU A 363 11.15 -41.05 -12.33
N GLN A 364 10.99 -41.55 -13.56
CA GLN A 364 10.54 -42.93 -13.81
C GLN A 364 11.55 -43.99 -13.34
N ASP A 365 12.84 -43.75 -13.55
CA ASP A 365 13.94 -44.66 -13.22
C ASP A 365 14.65 -44.32 -11.90
N LYS A 366 14.24 -43.23 -11.23
CA LYS A 366 14.91 -42.69 -10.05
C LYS A 366 14.35 -43.27 -8.74
N LYS A 367 15.23 -43.59 -7.79
CA LYS A 367 14.87 -44.15 -6.48
C LYS A 367 15.59 -43.42 -5.34
N GLY A 368 15.04 -43.51 -4.14
CA GLY A 368 15.63 -42.94 -2.93
C GLY A 368 15.89 -41.43 -3.07
N PHE A 369 17.12 -41.01 -2.75
CA PHE A 369 17.54 -39.61 -2.77
C PHE A 369 17.30 -38.92 -4.11
N PHE A 370 17.65 -39.54 -5.25
CA PHE A 370 17.53 -38.91 -6.57
C PHE A 370 16.08 -38.62 -6.97
N LYS A 371 15.12 -39.45 -6.52
CA LYS A 371 13.69 -39.17 -6.74
C LYS A 371 13.24 -37.94 -5.96
N THR A 372 13.57 -37.86 -4.67
CA THR A 372 13.21 -36.71 -3.82
C THR A 372 13.89 -35.43 -4.32
N LEU A 373 15.15 -35.52 -4.76
CA LEU A 373 15.86 -34.40 -5.37
C LEU A 373 15.16 -33.94 -6.66
N GLY A 374 14.79 -34.88 -7.54
CA GLY A 374 14.06 -34.61 -8.77
C GLY A 374 12.70 -33.95 -8.55
N GLU A 375 11.92 -34.45 -7.58
CA GLU A 375 10.66 -33.85 -7.16
C GLU A 375 10.86 -32.42 -6.66
N GLY A 376 11.90 -32.19 -5.84
CA GLY A 376 12.27 -30.85 -5.35
C GLY A 376 12.68 -29.90 -6.47
N ILE A 377 13.51 -30.36 -7.42
CA ILE A 377 13.93 -29.55 -8.58
C ILE A 377 12.72 -29.20 -9.44
N ASN A 378 11.86 -30.17 -9.77
CA ASN A 378 10.66 -29.93 -10.56
C ASN A 378 9.71 -28.93 -9.88
N GLN A 379 9.55 -29.02 -8.55
CA GLN A 379 8.75 -28.06 -7.79
C GLN A 379 9.32 -26.63 -7.88
N VAL A 380 10.64 -26.48 -7.75
CA VAL A 380 11.31 -25.17 -7.90
C VAL A 380 11.10 -24.62 -9.31
N VAL A 381 11.32 -25.44 -10.35
CA VAL A 381 11.12 -25.01 -11.75
C VAL A 381 9.68 -24.57 -11.99
N THR A 382 8.68 -25.34 -11.52
CA THR A 382 7.26 -24.99 -11.67
C THR A 382 6.93 -23.65 -10.99
N VAL A 383 7.38 -23.43 -9.75
CA VAL A 383 7.10 -22.16 -9.03
C VAL A 383 7.74 -20.96 -9.75
N VAL A 384 8.96 -21.12 -10.26
CA VAL A 384 9.66 -20.08 -11.02
C VAL A 384 8.96 -19.81 -12.36
N GLU A 385 8.56 -20.87 -13.09
CA GLU A 385 7.85 -20.77 -14.37
C GLU A 385 6.51 -20.06 -14.22
N GLU A 386 5.65 -20.52 -13.31
CA GLU A 386 4.33 -19.93 -13.08
C GLU A 386 4.44 -18.46 -12.65
N SER A 387 5.40 -18.14 -11.78
CA SER A 387 5.61 -16.77 -11.31
C SER A 387 6.09 -15.85 -12.44
N LEU A 388 7.08 -16.27 -13.23
CA LEU A 388 7.60 -15.46 -14.34
C LEU A 388 6.61 -15.36 -15.50
N ALA A 389 5.89 -16.43 -15.82
CA ALA A 389 4.85 -16.41 -16.85
C ALA A 389 3.71 -15.45 -16.48
N GLY A 390 3.28 -15.46 -15.21
CA GLY A 390 2.30 -14.51 -14.69
C GLY A 390 2.79 -13.06 -14.79
N ILE A 391 4.00 -12.76 -14.31
CA ILE A 391 4.61 -11.43 -14.41
C ILE A 391 4.67 -10.97 -15.88
N ASN A 392 5.13 -11.83 -16.79
CA ASN A 392 5.24 -11.49 -18.20
C ASN A 392 3.88 -11.22 -18.85
N THR A 393 2.85 -12.00 -18.48
CA THR A 393 1.47 -11.79 -18.96
C THR A 393 0.91 -10.46 -18.47
N THR A 394 1.10 -10.14 -17.20
CA THR A 394 0.66 -8.86 -16.61
C THR A 394 1.41 -7.67 -17.23
N LEU A 395 2.72 -7.78 -17.46
CA LEU A 395 3.50 -6.74 -18.13
C LEU A 395 3.09 -6.56 -19.59
N ALA A 396 2.77 -7.63 -20.31
CA ALA A 396 2.24 -7.56 -21.67
C ALA A 396 0.88 -6.84 -21.69
N ALA A 397 -0.02 -7.13 -20.74
CA ALA A 397 -1.28 -6.42 -20.59
C ALA A 397 -1.07 -4.90 -20.37
N ILE A 398 -0.14 -4.52 -19.49
CA ILE A 398 0.21 -3.09 -19.27
C ILE A 398 0.74 -2.45 -20.55
N ALA A 399 1.59 -3.14 -21.31
CA ALA A 399 2.13 -2.64 -22.58
C ALA A 399 1.04 -2.45 -23.66
N GLU A 400 -0.02 -3.25 -23.62
CA GLU A 400 -1.22 -3.12 -24.46
C GLU A 400 -2.24 -2.11 -23.92
N GLY A 401 -1.93 -1.43 -22.81
CA GLY A 401 -2.79 -0.43 -22.16
C GLY A 401 -3.85 -1.03 -21.22
N ASP A 402 -3.86 -2.35 -20.99
CA ASP A 402 -4.79 -2.99 -20.07
C ASP A 402 -4.26 -2.99 -18.63
N LEU A 403 -4.82 -2.09 -17.81
CA LEU A 403 -4.52 -1.95 -16.38
C LEU A 403 -5.54 -2.68 -15.49
N THR A 404 -6.40 -3.54 -16.05
CA THR A 404 -7.39 -4.32 -15.29
C THR A 404 -6.87 -5.72 -14.89
N GLN A 405 -5.86 -6.23 -15.59
CA GLN A 405 -5.30 -7.57 -15.36
C GLN A 405 -4.36 -7.58 -14.14
N ARG A 406 -4.81 -8.15 -13.01
CA ARG A 406 -3.99 -8.32 -11.80
C ARG A 406 -3.26 -9.66 -11.78
N LEU A 407 -2.03 -9.68 -11.28
CA LEU A 407 -1.30 -10.93 -11.04
C LEU A 407 -1.89 -11.64 -9.83
N GLN A 408 -2.55 -12.77 -10.06
CA GLN A 408 -3.13 -13.62 -9.02
C GLN A 408 -2.33 -14.92 -8.92
N ASN A 409 -1.38 -14.98 -8.00
CA ASN A 409 -0.68 -16.23 -7.63
C ASN A 409 -0.48 -16.30 -6.11
N ASP A 410 -0.39 -17.52 -5.57
CA ASP A 410 -0.19 -17.80 -4.13
C ASP A 410 1.29 -17.83 -3.73
N SER A 411 2.16 -17.24 -4.57
CA SER A 411 3.60 -17.24 -4.34
C SER A 411 3.95 -16.52 -3.05
N GLN A 412 5.02 -16.96 -2.38
CA GLN A 412 5.52 -16.40 -1.12
C GLN A 412 6.90 -15.76 -1.30
N GLY A 413 7.33 -14.95 -0.33
CA GLY A 413 8.63 -14.30 -0.33
C GLY A 413 8.80 -13.32 -1.49
N ALA A 414 9.94 -13.36 -2.18
CA ALA A 414 10.28 -12.41 -3.24
C ALA A 414 9.27 -12.39 -4.41
N PHE A 415 8.63 -13.52 -4.71
CA PHE A 415 7.60 -13.58 -5.75
C PHE A 415 6.28 -12.90 -5.31
N ALA A 416 5.94 -12.98 -4.03
CA ALA A 416 4.81 -12.23 -3.47
C ALA A 416 5.07 -10.72 -3.53
N GLU A 417 6.27 -10.30 -3.14
CA GLU A 417 6.68 -8.89 -3.21
C GLU A 417 6.67 -8.36 -4.65
N ALA A 418 7.15 -9.15 -5.63
CA ALA A 418 7.07 -8.78 -7.04
C ALA A 418 5.62 -8.63 -7.52
N ARG A 419 4.73 -9.55 -7.14
CA ARG A 419 3.29 -9.47 -7.42
C ARG A 419 2.68 -8.20 -6.83
N ASP A 420 2.93 -7.95 -5.56
CA ASP A 420 2.35 -6.81 -4.83
C ASP A 420 2.84 -5.49 -5.45
N ASN A 421 4.14 -5.36 -5.73
CA ASN A 421 4.70 -4.19 -6.39
C ASN A 421 4.14 -3.96 -7.81
N LEU A 422 3.96 -5.02 -8.60
CA LEU A 422 3.35 -4.92 -9.94
C LEU A 422 1.88 -4.48 -9.85
N ASN A 423 1.11 -5.11 -8.96
CA ASN A 423 -0.30 -4.77 -8.76
C ASN A 423 -0.46 -3.32 -8.24
N SER A 424 0.37 -2.89 -7.27
CA SER A 424 0.36 -1.50 -6.79
C SER A 424 0.78 -0.50 -7.87
N THR A 425 1.69 -0.87 -8.78
CA THR A 425 2.04 -0.03 -9.93
C THR A 425 0.87 0.13 -10.88
N GLN A 426 0.15 -0.95 -11.18
CA GLN A 426 -1.06 -0.88 -12.00
C GLN A 426 -2.17 -0.05 -11.35
N GLU A 427 -2.39 -0.22 -10.05
CA GLU A 427 -3.36 0.56 -9.28
C GLU A 427 -3.02 2.05 -9.34
N THR A 428 -1.76 2.41 -9.06
CA THR A 428 -1.29 3.81 -9.12
C THR A 428 -1.47 4.40 -10.52
N LEU A 429 -1.14 3.67 -11.58
CA LEU A 429 -1.34 4.12 -12.96
C LEU A 429 -2.82 4.27 -13.28
N SER A 430 -3.65 3.31 -12.88
CA SER A 430 -5.11 3.36 -13.08
C SER A 430 -5.72 4.58 -12.39
N ASP A 431 -5.28 4.90 -11.18
CA ASP A 431 -5.73 6.09 -10.44
C ASP A 431 -5.29 7.40 -11.10
N ILE A 432 -4.04 7.48 -11.57
CA ILE A 432 -3.53 8.65 -12.29
C ILE A 432 -4.34 8.87 -13.57
N PHE A 433 -4.55 7.84 -14.38
CA PHE A 433 -5.32 7.96 -15.61
C PHE A 433 -6.80 8.26 -15.34
N GLY A 434 -7.38 7.70 -14.28
CA GLY A 434 -8.72 8.07 -13.82
C GLY A 434 -8.83 9.55 -13.46
N GLN A 435 -7.85 10.08 -12.72
CA GLN A 435 -7.80 11.52 -12.38
C GLN A 435 -7.63 12.41 -13.61
N ILE A 436 -6.77 12.02 -14.57
CA ILE A 436 -6.58 12.77 -15.82
C ILE A 436 -7.88 12.78 -16.63
N ASN A 437 -8.58 11.64 -16.72
CA ASN A 437 -9.84 11.56 -17.48
C ASN A 437 -10.93 12.45 -16.84
N MET A 438 -11.05 12.44 -15.51
CA MET A 438 -11.95 13.36 -14.79
C MET A 438 -11.58 14.82 -14.99
N ALA A 439 -10.28 15.16 -14.98
CA ALA A 439 -9.81 16.52 -15.22
C ALA A 439 -10.10 16.98 -16.65
N ALA A 440 -9.93 16.11 -17.64
CA ALA A 440 -10.24 16.41 -19.04
C ALA A 440 -11.75 16.63 -19.24
N ASP A 441 -12.60 15.79 -18.65
CA ASP A 441 -14.06 15.96 -18.68
C ASP A 441 -14.51 17.29 -18.02
N PHE A 442 -13.87 17.63 -16.90
CA PHE A 442 -14.07 18.93 -16.23
C PHE A 442 -13.66 20.10 -17.13
N ILE A 443 -12.49 20.06 -17.78
CA ILE A 443 -12.04 21.09 -18.72
C ILE A 443 -13.01 21.21 -19.90
N ASN A 444 -13.51 20.09 -20.42
CA ASN A 444 -14.45 20.08 -21.54
C ASN A 444 -15.76 20.79 -21.14
N THR A 445 -16.32 20.43 -19.99
CA THR A 445 -17.54 21.05 -19.45
C THR A 445 -17.34 22.54 -19.19
N ALA A 446 -16.25 22.90 -18.49
CA ALA A 446 -15.92 24.31 -18.21
C ALA A 446 -15.73 25.12 -19.49
N SER A 447 -15.07 24.55 -20.51
CA SER A 447 -14.87 25.22 -21.80
C SER A 447 -16.19 25.45 -22.54
N GLN A 448 -17.15 24.52 -22.44
CA GLN A 448 -18.48 24.70 -23.01
C GLN A 448 -19.28 25.78 -22.26
N GLU A 449 -19.16 25.84 -20.93
CA GLU A 449 -19.78 26.91 -20.14
C GLU A 449 -19.19 28.28 -20.47
N ILE A 450 -17.87 28.38 -20.64
CA ILE A 450 -17.22 29.64 -21.04
C ILE A 450 -17.64 30.03 -22.46
N ALA A 451 -17.68 29.09 -23.40
CA ALA A 451 -18.13 29.36 -24.77
C ALA A 451 -19.58 29.90 -24.78
N SER A 452 -20.50 29.24 -24.06
CA SER A 452 -21.87 29.72 -23.92
C SER A 452 -21.96 31.07 -23.20
N GLY A 453 -21.08 31.33 -22.23
CA GLY A 453 -20.98 32.61 -21.54
C GLY A 453 -20.53 33.74 -22.48
N ASN A 454 -19.59 33.45 -23.39
CA ASN A 454 -19.13 34.40 -24.39
C ASN A 454 -20.17 34.65 -25.48
N ASP A 455 -20.97 33.66 -25.87
CA ASP A 455 -22.10 33.88 -26.78
C ASP A 455 -23.09 34.88 -26.15
N ASN A 456 -23.38 34.75 -24.85
CA ASN A 456 -24.21 35.71 -24.13
C ASN A 456 -23.57 37.10 -24.02
N LEU A 457 -22.25 37.15 -23.76
CA LEU A 457 -21.51 38.41 -23.73
C LEU A 457 -21.56 39.10 -25.10
N SER A 458 -21.35 38.36 -26.18
CA SER A 458 -21.43 38.88 -27.56
C SER A 458 -22.79 39.50 -27.84
N GLN A 459 -23.88 38.80 -27.48
CA GLN A 459 -25.23 39.34 -27.62
C GLN A 459 -25.41 40.65 -26.83
N ARG A 460 -24.94 40.69 -25.57
CA ARG A 460 -25.03 41.91 -24.75
C ARG A 460 -24.21 43.06 -25.30
N VAL A 461 -23.05 42.76 -25.90
CA VAL A 461 -22.20 43.75 -26.58
C VAL A 461 -22.92 44.33 -27.81
N GLU A 462 -23.62 43.50 -28.59
CA GLU A 462 -24.46 43.97 -29.70
C GLU A 462 -25.63 44.85 -29.22
N GLU A 463 -26.32 44.44 -28.17
CA GLU A 463 -27.41 45.22 -27.55
C GLU A 463 -26.90 46.57 -26.99
N GLN A 464 -25.71 46.55 -26.38
CA GLN A 464 -25.04 47.75 -25.87
C GLN A 464 -24.61 48.68 -27.01
N ALA A 465 -24.06 48.14 -28.09
CA ALA A 465 -23.69 48.92 -29.28
C ALA A 465 -24.91 49.63 -29.88
N SER A 466 -26.04 48.92 -30.03
CA SER A 466 -27.30 49.50 -30.48
C SER A 466 -27.81 50.62 -29.57
N SER A 467 -27.75 50.41 -28.25
CA SER A 467 -28.14 51.42 -27.25
C SER A 467 -27.23 52.65 -27.27
N LEU A 468 -25.93 52.47 -27.52
CA LEU A 468 -24.97 53.55 -27.67
C LEU A 468 -25.22 54.34 -28.95
N GLU A 469 -25.58 53.68 -30.06
CA GLU A 469 -25.91 54.34 -31.33
C GLU A 469 -27.17 55.22 -31.20
N GLU A 470 -28.21 54.73 -30.51
CA GLU A 470 -29.41 55.53 -30.19
C GLU A 470 -29.07 56.71 -29.26
N THR A 471 -28.23 56.48 -28.25
CA THR A 471 -27.78 57.53 -27.33
C THR A 471 -26.98 58.60 -28.06
N ALA A 472 -26.06 58.20 -28.95
CA ALA A 472 -25.26 59.12 -29.75
C ALA A 472 -26.14 59.98 -30.67
N SER A 473 -27.12 59.38 -31.34
CA SER A 473 -28.11 60.09 -32.16
C SER A 473 -28.92 61.10 -31.34
N GLY A 474 -29.40 60.69 -30.16
CA GLY A 474 -30.10 61.60 -29.24
C GLY A 474 -29.21 62.74 -28.73
N MET A 475 -27.92 62.52 -28.55
CA MET A 475 -26.95 63.55 -28.20
C MET A 475 -26.66 64.53 -29.34
N GLU A 476 -26.63 64.08 -30.59
CA GLU A 476 -26.53 64.97 -31.75
C GLU A 476 -27.75 65.89 -31.86
N GLU A 477 -28.96 65.34 -31.68
CA GLU A 477 -30.20 66.11 -31.68
C GLU A 477 -30.24 67.12 -30.51
N MET A 478 -29.83 66.69 -29.32
CA MET A 478 -29.75 67.56 -28.14
C MET A 478 -28.71 68.68 -28.33
N THR A 479 -27.55 68.37 -28.90
CA THR A 479 -26.51 69.35 -29.23
C THR A 479 -27.08 70.42 -30.17
N SER A 480 -27.75 69.99 -31.25
CA SER A 480 -28.39 70.90 -32.21
C SER A 480 -29.46 71.77 -31.55
N THR A 481 -30.27 71.20 -30.67
CA THR A 481 -31.35 71.92 -29.97
C THR A 481 -30.80 72.96 -29.00
N VAL A 482 -29.77 72.63 -28.22
CA VAL A 482 -29.11 73.57 -27.29
C VAL A 482 -28.43 74.70 -28.07
N GLN A 483 -27.79 74.39 -29.20
CA GLN A 483 -27.15 75.39 -30.06
C GLN A 483 -28.16 76.36 -30.67
N ASN A 484 -29.32 75.85 -31.12
CA ASN A 484 -30.44 76.67 -31.58
C ASN A 484 -31.04 77.52 -30.45
N ASN A 485 -31.16 76.98 -29.22
CA ASN A 485 -31.62 77.75 -28.06
C ASN A 485 -30.67 78.90 -27.72
N ALA A 486 -29.36 78.66 -27.74
CA ALA A 486 -28.37 79.71 -27.52
C ALA A 486 -28.50 80.85 -28.56
N GLU A 487 -28.71 80.50 -29.83
CA GLU A 487 -28.90 81.49 -30.89
C GLU A 487 -30.23 82.25 -30.77
N ASN A 488 -31.34 81.54 -30.53
CA ASN A 488 -32.65 82.16 -30.27
C ASN A 488 -32.60 83.12 -29.08
N THR A 489 -31.82 82.77 -28.05
CA THR A 489 -31.63 83.61 -26.87
C THR A 489 -30.83 84.87 -27.19
N ARG A 490 -29.79 84.79 -28.04
CA ARG A 490 -29.09 85.98 -28.54
C ARG A 490 -30.02 86.89 -29.34
N GLN A 491 -30.87 86.33 -30.20
CA GLN A 491 -31.85 87.12 -30.96
C GLN A 491 -32.91 87.76 -30.05
N ALA A 492 -33.44 87.01 -29.08
CA ALA A 492 -34.37 87.53 -28.07
C ALA A 492 -33.75 88.70 -27.29
N LYS A 493 -32.47 88.60 -26.90
CA LYS A 493 -31.75 89.67 -26.20
C LYS A 493 -31.66 90.94 -27.04
N GLN A 494 -31.35 90.81 -28.33
CA GLN A 494 -31.32 91.95 -29.26
C GLN A 494 -32.70 92.59 -29.41
N LEU A 495 -33.76 91.80 -29.58
CA LEU A 495 -35.13 92.28 -29.68
C LEU A 495 -35.59 92.99 -28.40
N SER A 496 -35.29 92.44 -27.22
CA SER A 496 -35.59 93.08 -25.94
C SER A 496 -34.85 94.40 -25.77
N ASN A 497 -33.57 94.47 -26.15
CA ASN A 497 -32.82 95.73 -26.11
C ASN A 497 -33.42 96.79 -27.05
N GLY A 498 -33.82 96.39 -28.27
CA GLY A 498 -34.49 97.29 -29.21
C GLY A 498 -35.86 97.78 -28.70
N ALA A 499 -36.66 96.88 -28.15
CA ALA A 499 -37.96 97.22 -27.56
C ALA A 499 -37.81 98.18 -26.37
N ARG A 500 -36.79 97.98 -25.54
CA ARG A 500 -36.44 98.87 -24.43
C ARG A 500 -36.09 100.26 -24.93
N GLU A 501 -35.22 100.38 -25.94
CA GLU A 501 -34.83 101.67 -26.51
C GLU A 501 -36.05 102.43 -27.08
N ILE A 502 -36.96 101.73 -27.76
CA ILE A 502 -38.20 102.33 -28.28
C ILE A 502 -39.11 102.81 -27.14
N ALA A 503 -39.25 102.01 -26.08
CA ALA A 503 -40.06 102.39 -24.92
C ALA A 503 -39.46 103.59 -24.15
N GLU A 504 -38.13 103.64 -23.99
CA GLU A 504 -37.42 104.79 -23.40
C GLU A 504 -37.65 106.07 -24.24
N LYS A 505 -37.52 105.99 -25.57
CA LYS A 505 -37.86 107.09 -26.49
C LYS A 505 -39.34 107.49 -26.41
N GLY A 506 -40.24 106.52 -26.28
CA GLY A 506 -41.66 106.76 -26.07
C GLY A 506 -41.92 107.55 -24.78
N GLY A 507 -41.22 107.19 -23.69
CA GLY A 507 -41.26 107.90 -22.42
C GLY A 507 -40.80 109.35 -22.55
N GLU A 508 -39.72 109.63 -23.29
CA GLU A 508 -39.27 111.01 -23.57
C GLU A 508 -40.29 111.83 -24.36
N VAL A 509 -40.96 111.24 -25.36
CA VAL A 509 -42.01 111.90 -26.14
C VAL A 509 -43.20 112.26 -25.24
N VAL A 510 -43.63 111.32 -24.39
CA VAL A 510 -44.73 111.55 -23.45
C VAL A 510 -44.36 112.61 -22.42
N SER A 511 -43.12 112.60 -21.90
CA SER A 511 -42.62 113.62 -20.97
C SER A 511 -42.67 115.02 -21.59
N ARG A 512 -42.24 115.17 -22.85
CA ARG A 512 -42.38 116.43 -23.60
C ARG A 512 -43.84 116.83 -23.78
N ALA A 513 -44.73 115.87 -24.05
CA ALA A 513 -46.17 116.14 -24.19
C ALA A 513 -46.82 116.59 -22.88
N VAL A 514 -46.43 116.04 -21.72
CA VAL A 514 -46.85 116.54 -20.40
C VAL A 514 -46.39 117.99 -20.20
N GLY A 515 -45.14 118.30 -20.54
CA GLY A 515 -44.62 119.66 -20.50
C GLY A 515 -45.46 120.64 -21.33
N ALA A 516 -45.75 120.28 -22.58
CA ALA A 516 -46.60 121.09 -23.47
C ALA A 516 -48.04 121.24 -22.94
N MET A 517 -48.65 120.19 -22.40
CA MET A 517 -49.98 120.27 -21.78
C MET A 517 -49.99 121.19 -20.55
N ASN A 518 -48.91 121.20 -19.76
CA ASN A 518 -48.79 122.12 -18.64
C ASN A 518 -48.64 123.57 -19.10
N GLU A 519 -47.87 123.83 -20.16
CA GLU A 519 -47.78 125.17 -20.78
C GLU A 519 -49.15 125.65 -21.30
N ILE A 520 -49.90 124.77 -21.98
CA ILE A 520 -51.26 125.07 -22.44
C ILE A 520 -52.16 125.39 -21.23
N ASN A 521 -52.10 124.58 -20.16
CA ASN A 521 -52.89 124.81 -18.95
C ASN A 521 -52.58 126.19 -18.33
N VAL A 522 -51.30 126.56 -18.22
CA VAL A 522 -50.88 127.88 -17.73
C VAL A 522 -51.40 129.00 -18.64
N SER A 523 -51.27 128.84 -19.97
CA SER A 523 -51.78 129.81 -20.94
C SER A 523 -53.29 129.97 -20.87
N SER A 524 -54.06 128.88 -20.76
CA SER A 524 -55.51 128.90 -20.65
C SER A 524 -55.99 129.59 -19.36
N ASN A 525 -55.33 129.36 -18.23
CA ASN A 525 -55.63 130.10 -16.99
C ASN A 525 -55.34 131.59 -17.13
N LYS A 526 -54.22 131.96 -17.77
CA LYS A 526 -53.90 133.37 -18.05
C LYS A 526 -54.93 134.04 -18.96
N ILE A 527 -55.47 133.32 -19.95
CA ILE A 527 -56.58 133.81 -20.77
C ILE A 527 -57.84 134.00 -19.90
N ALA A 528 -58.16 133.06 -19.02
CA ALA A 528 -59.30 133.18 -18.11
C ALA A 528 -59.22 134.44 -17.23
N ASP A 529 -58.02 134.76 -16.72
CA ASP A 529 -57.76 135.98 -15.95
C ASP A 529 -57.99 137.24 -16.80
N ILE A 530 -57.48 137.28 -18.04
CA ILE A 530 -57.68 138.39 -18.98
C ILE A 530 -59.17 138.59 -19.28
N ILE A 531 -59.93 137.52 -19.53
CA ILE A 531 -61.38 137.60 -19.73
C ILE A 531 -62.08 138.14 -18.49
N GLY A 532 -61.61 137.78 -17.29
CA GLY A 532 -62.08 138.37 -16.03
C GLY A 532 -61.90 139.89 -15.97
N VAL A 533 -60.73 140.39 -16.39
CA VAL A 533 -60.47 141.84 -16.48
C VAL A 533 -61.37 142.51 -17.52
N ILE A 534 -61.63 141.87 -18.67
CA ILE A 534 -62.53 142.40 -19.71
C ILE A 534 -63.97 142.50 -19.20
N ASP A 535 -64.45 141.50 -18.45
CA ASP A 535 -65.77 141.53 -17.81
C ASP A 535 -65.87 142.69 -16.79
N GLU A 536 -64.80 142.91 -16.00
CA GLU A 536 -64.72 144.04 -15.08
C GLU A 536 -64.74 145.41 -15.81
N ILE A 537 -63.98 145.54 -16.92
CA ILE A 537 -63.99 146.75 -17.76
C ILE A 537 -65.38 146.98 -18.35
N ALA A 538 -66.06 145.92 -18.83
CA ALA A 538 -67.41 146.01 -19.36
C ALA A 538 -68.40 146.46 -18.28
N PHE A 539 -68.30 145.93 -17.06
CA PHE A 539 -69.12 146.35 -15.92
C PHE A 539 -68.89 147.82 -15.54
N GLN A 540 -67.63 148.25 -15.45
CA GLN A 540 -67.27 149.66 -15.18
C GLN A 540 -67.77 150.59 -16.28
N THR A 541 -67.65 150.19 -17.55
CA THR A 541 -68.15 150.96 -18.71
C THR A 541 -69.67 151.09 -18.68
N ASN A 542 -70.38 150.03 -18.31
CA ASN A 542 -71.84 150.05 -18.14
C ASN A 542 -72.28 150.99 -17.01
N LEU A 543 -71.54 151.07 -15.90
CA LEU A 543 -71.78 152.03 -14.81
C LEU A 543 -71.48 153.49 -15.23
N LEU A 544 -70.37 153.72 -15.94
CA LEU A 544 -70.02 155.04 -16.47
C LEU A 544 -71.07 155.53 -17.48
N ALA A 545 -71.52 154.64 -18.37
CA ALA A 545 -72.57 154.93 -19.34
C ALA A 545 -73.92 155.24 -18.66
N LEU A 546 -74.27 154.50 -17.60
CA LEU A 546 -75.44 154.80 -16.77
C LEU A 546 -75.35 156.20 -16.15
N ASN A 547 -74.21 156.53 -15.54
CA ASN A 547 -73.97 157.86 -14.97
C ASN A 547 -74.08 158.97 -16.03
N ALA A 548 -73.52 158.74 -17.23
CA ALA A 548 -73.62 159.66 -18.35
C ALA A 548 -75.05 159.80 -18.88
N SER A 549 -75.83 158.73 -18.98
CA SER A 549 -77.25 158.77 -19.35
C SER A 549 -78.07 159.58 -18.34
N VAL A 550 -77.78 159.46 -17.04
CA VAL A 550 -78.43 160.23 -15.98
C VAL A 550 -78.09 161.72 -16.08
N GLU A 551 -76.81 162.07 -16.26
CA GLU A 551 -76.38 163.47 -16.39
C GLU A 551 -76.89 164.11 -17.69
N ALA A 552 -76.97 163.33 -18.78
CA ALA A 552 -77.58 163.76 -20.03
C ALA A 552 -79.09 164.01 -19.89
N ALA A 553 -79.82 163.19 -19.12
CA ALA A 553 -81.22 163.44 -18.79
C ALA A 553 -81.39 164.70 -17.92
N ARG A 554 -80.41 164.99 -17.04
CA ARG A 554 -80.37 166.18 -16.17
C ARG A 554 -80.16 167.49 -16.95
N ALA A 555 -79.45 167.43 -18.08
CA ALA A 555 -79.18 168.57 -18.97
C ALA A 555 -80.34 168.92 -19.93
N GLY A 556 -81.46 168.20 -19.90
CA GLY A 556 -82.66 168.51 -20.70
C GLY A 556 -82.45 168.41 -22.22
N GLU A 557 -82.99 169.35 -23.01
CA GLU A 557 -82.91 169.35 -24.48
C GLU A 557 -81.45 169.41 -25.00
N HIS A 558 -80.51 170.02 -24.27
CA HIS A 558 -79.10 170.09 -24.64
C HIS A 558 -78.34 168.77 -24.46
N GLY A 559 -78.88 167.83 -23.66
CA GLY A 559 -78.27 166.52 -23.37
C GLY A 559 -78.73 165.38 -24.28
N ARG A 560 -79.72 165.60 -25.17
CA ARG A 560 -80.33 164.55 -26.01
C ARG A 560 -79.30 163.74 -26.83
N GLY A 561 -78.33 164.40 -27.45
CA GLY A 561 -77.27 163.73 -28.21
C GLY A 561 -76.37 162.86 -27.33
N PHE A 562 -76.01 163.35 -26.14
CA PHE A 562 -75.22 162.62 -25.16
C PHE A 562 -75.98 161.42 -24.57
N ALA A 563 -77.30 161.53 -24.36
CA ALA A 563 -78.12 160.44 -23.83
C ALA A 563 -78.18 159.24 -24.79
N VAL A 564 -78.26 159.49 -26.10
CA VAL A 564 -78.24 158.45 -27.13
C VAL A 564 -76.88 157.75 -27.15
N VAL A 565 -75.78 158.52 -27.15
CA VAL A 565 -74.42 157.96 -27.09
C VAL A 565 -74.21 157.14 -25.81
N ALA A 566 -74.64 157.65 -24.65
CA ALA A 566 -74.54 156.93 -23.38
C ALA A 566 -75.36 155.62 -23.38
N THR A 567 -76.55 155.61 -24.00
CA THR A 567 -77.35 154.37 -24.15
C THR A 567 -76.65 153.37 -25.06
N GLU A 568 -76.04 153.81 -26.16
CA GLU A 568 -75.32 152.94 -27.08
C GLU A 568 -74.04 152.37 -26.45
N VAL A 569 -73.28 153.18 -25.70
CA VAL A 569 -72.12 152.72 -24.93
C VAL A 569 -72.54 151.70 -23.87
N ARG A 570 -73.70 151.91 -23.22
CA ARG A 570 -74.26 150.96 -22.25
C ARG A 570 -74.63 149.63 -22.90
N ASN A 571 -75.32 149.66 -24.04
CA ASN A 571 -75.65 148.44 -24.80
C ASN A 571 -74.39 147.70 -25.26
N LEU A 572 -73.35 148.41 -25.72
CA LEU A 572 -72.07 147.83 -26.09
C LEU A 572 -71.35 147.19 -24.89
N ALA A 573 -71.38 147.84 -23.72
CA ALA A 573 -70.81 147.33 -22.49
C ALA A 573 -71.54 146.05 -22.02
N GLN A 574 -72.88 146.03 -22.07
CA GLN A 574 -73.67 144.81 -21.78
C GLN A 574 -73.34 143.67 -22.75
N ARG A 575 -73.27 143.95 -24.06
CA ARG A 575 -72.85 142.95 -25.06
C ARG A 575 -71.43 142.43 -24.82
N SER A 576 -70.51 143.30 -24.39
CA SER A 576 -69.13 142.93 -24.07
C SER A 576 -69.06 142.04 -22.83
N ALA A 577 -69.85 142.34 -21.79
CA ALA A 577 -69.95 141.50 -20.58
C ALA A 577 -70.54 140.11 -20.90
N THR A 578 -71.59 140.03 -21.73
CA THR A 578 -72.14 138.73 -22.18
C THR A 578 -71.10 137.92 -22.96
N ALA A 579 -70.40 138.54 -23.91
CA ALA A 579 -69.35 137.87 -24.68
C ALA A 579 -68.15 137.43 -23.81
N ALA A 580 -67.78 138.25 -22.82
CA ALA A 580 -66.75 137.90 -21.84
C ALA A 580 -67.18 136.70 -20.99
N LYS A 581 -68.43 136.67 -20.52
CA LYS A 581 -68.97 135.54 -19.76
C LYS A 581 -68.99 134.23 -20.57
N GLU A 582 -69.48 134.27 -21.82
CA GLU A 582 -69.46 133.11 -22.72
C GLU A 582 -68.02 132.63 -22.99
N SER A 583 -67.09 133.56 -23.22
CA SER A 583 -65.66 133.24 -23.39
C SER A 583 -65.07 132.61 -22.14
N LYS A 584 -65.45 133.10 -20.95
CA LYS A 584 -65.00 132.56 -19.65
C LYS A 584 -65.45 131.11 -19.47
N GLU A 585 -66.71 130.81 -19.77
CA GLU A 585 -67.25 129.44 -19.70
C GLU A 585 -66.53 128.49 -20.68
N LEU A 586 -66.28 128.92 -21.92
CA LEU A 586 -65.51 128.14 -22.91
C LEU A 586 -64.05 127.89 -22.49
N ILE A 587 -63.39 128.91 -21.92
CA ILE A 587 -62.01 128.77 -21.43
C ILE A 587 -61.96 127.87 -20.19
N GLN A 588 -62.91 127.97 -19.26
CA GLN A 588 -63.00 127.05 -18.13
C GLN A 588 -63.19 125.60 -18.58
N SER A 589 -64.05 125.36 -19.57
CA SER A 589 -64.20 124.03 -20.18
C SER A 589 -62.90 123.55 -20.86
N SER A 590 -62.17 124.46 -21.50
CA SER A 590 -60.86 124.15 -22.11
C SER A 590 -59.80 123.81 -21.08
N VAL A 591 -59.74 124.54 -19.95
CA VAL A 591 -58.83 124.26 -18.82
C VAL A 591 -59.11 122.86 -18.26
N GLU A 592 -60.38 122.50 -18.03
CA GLU A 592 -60.72 121.16 -17.53
C GLU A 592 -60.35 120.06 -18.55
N SER A 593 -60.58 120.30 -19.84
CA SER A 593 -60.20 119.36 -20.92
C SER A 593 -58.68 119.15 -20.98
N VAL A 594 -57.89 120.22 -20.86
CA VAL A 594 -56.42 120.15 -20.83
C VAL A 594 -55.93 119.42 -19.58
N LYS A 595 -56.56 119.66 -18.43
CA LYS A 595 -56.24 118.96 -17.18
C LYS A 595 -56.52 117.45 -17.27
N GLN A 596 -57.63 117.06 -17.90
CA GLN A 596 -57.93 115.66 -18.18
C GLN A 596 -56.92 115.05 -19.17
N GLY A 597 -56.59 115.76 -20.25
CA GLY A 597 -55.57 115.35 -21.21
C GLY A 597 -54.19 115.17 -20.56
N SER A 598 -53.79 116.12 -19.71
CA SER A 598 -52.54 116.07 -18.95
C SER A 598 -52.47 114.84 -18.03
N ARG A 599 -53.58 114.44 -17.40
CA ARG A 599 -53.64 113.21 -16.60
C ARG A 599 -53.45 111.97 -17.46
N LEU A 600 -54.19 111.84 -18.57
CA LEU A 600 -54.07 110.69 -19.47
C LEU A 600 -52.66 110.54 -20.06
N VAL A 601 -52.02 111.65 -20.44
CA VAL A 601 -50.64 111.64 -20.94
C VAL A 601 -49.66 111.28 -19.82
N SER A 602 -49.85 111.79 -18.60
CA SER A 602 -49.03 111.41 -17.44
C SER A 602 -49.17 109.93 -17.08
N ASP A 603 -50.37 109.38 -17.12
CA ASP A 603 -50.61 107.96 -16.84
C ASP A 603 -50.02 107.08 -17.94
N SER A 604 -50.11 107.51 -19.21
CA SER A 604 -49.43 106.85 -20.34
C SER A 604 -47.91 106.80 -20.13
N GLY A 605 -47.33 107.85 -19.53
CA GLY A 605 -45.90 107.90 -19.20
C GLY A 605 -45.51 106.86 -18.15
N LYS A 606 -46.32 106.70 -17.10
CA LYS A 606 -46.11 105.65 -16.08
C LYS A 606 -46.20 104.25 -16.66
N THR A 607 -47.18 103.99 -17.53
CA THR A 607 -47.30 102.68 -18.20
C THR A 607 -46.09 102.37 -19.06
N LEU A 608 -45.50 103.36 -19.75
CA LEU A 608 -44.25 103.17 -20.49
C LEU A 608 -43.06 102.86 -19.57
N GLU A 609 -42.98 103.47 -18.39
CA GLU A 609 -41.95 103.17 -17.39
C GLU A 609 -42.07 101.73 -16.85
N GLU A 610 -43.30 101.25 -16.64
CA GLU A 610 -43.59 99.85 -16.29
C GLU A 610 -43.20 98.88 -17.42
N ILE A 611 -43.43 99.26 -18.69
CA ILE A 611 -42.98 98.49 -19.87
C ILE A 611 -41.46 98.38 -19.90
N VAL A 612 -40.73 99.50 -19.74
CA VAL A 612 -39.26 99.50 -19.72
C VAL A 612 -38.74 98.56 -18.63
N THR A 613 -39.33 98.64 -17.42
CA THR A 613 -38.97 97.75 -16.31
C THR A 613 -39.24 96.28 -16.62
N SER A 614 -40.36 95.97 -17.28
CA SER A 614 -40.73 94.61 -17.65
C SER A 614 -39.84 94.04 -18.76
N VAL A 615 -39.52 94.83 -19.79
CA VAL A 615 -38.61 94.44 -20.87
C VAL A 615 -37.20 94.21 -20.33
N ARG A 616 -36.76 95.00 -19.34
CA ARG A 616 -35.49 94.77 -18.65
C ARG A 616 -35.47 93.40 -17.95
N LYS A 617 -36.53 93.04 -17.22
CA LYS A 617 -36.64 91.69 -16.59
C LYS A 617 -36.58 90.57 -17.64
N VAL A 618 -37.21 90.74 -18.80
CA VAL A 618 -37.10 89.78 -19.91
C VAL A 618 -35.65 89.65 -20.36
N GLY A 619 -34.92 90.76 -20.53
CA GLY A 619 -33.50 90.74 -20.90
C GLY A 619 -32.59 90.04 -19.88
N ASP A 620 -32.91 90.16 -18.58
CA ASP A 620 -32.20 89.47 -17.51
C ASP A 620 -32.44 87.95 -17.59
N ILE A 621 -33.69 87.50 -17.73
CA ILE A 621 -34.04 86.07 -17.91
C ILE A 621 -33.37 85.47 -19.16
N VAL A 622 -33.38 86.20 -20.27
CA VAL A 622 -32.72 85.78 -21.51
C VAL A 622 -31.21 85.63 -21.29
N THR A 623 -30.59 86.47 -20.45
CA THR A 623 -29.16 86.32 -20.12
C THR A 623 -28.90 85.07 -19.28
N GLU A 624 -29.79 84.73 -18.34
CA GLU A 624 -29.71 83.47 -17.57
C GLU A 624 -29.90 82.24 -18.47
N ILE A 625 -30.85 82.26 -19.42
CA ILE A 625 -31.05 81.17 -20.37
C ILE A 625 -29.80 80.97 -21.26
N ALA A 626 -29.15 82.05 -21.68
CA ALA A 626 -27.93 81.97 -22.48
C ALA A 626 -26.80 81.29 -21.70
N ALA A 627 -26.60 81.70 -20.44
CA ALA A 627 -25.60 81.09 -19.57
C ALA A 627 -25.88 79.60 -19.32
N ALA A 628 -27.14 79.24 -19.06
CA ALA A 628 -27.55 77.85 -18.90
C ALA A 628 -27.37 77.02 -20.19
N SER A 629 -27.63 77.62 -21.36
CA SER A 629 -27.43 76.96 -22.65
C SER A 629 -25.95 76.71 -22.96
N ASP A 630 -25.07 77.66 -22.62
CA ASP A 630 -23.61 77.48 -22.75
C ASP A 630 -23.09 76.37 -21.81
N GLU A 631 -23.60 76.31 -20.57
CA GLU A 631 -23.27 75.25 -19.61
C GLU A 631 -23.78 73.87 -20.07
N GLN A 632 -25.01 73.80 -20.60
CA GLN A 632 -25.54 72.58 -21.21
C GLN A 632 -24.70 72.12 -22.40
N SER A 633 -24.25 73.04 -23.25
CA SER A 633 -23.38 72.70 -24.39
C SER A 633 -22.06 72.11 -23.93
N ALA A 634 -21.44 72.66 -22.89
CA ALA A 634 -20.23 72.11 -22.28
C ALA A 634 -20.48 70.73 -21.66
N GLY A 635 -21.60 70.56 -20.94
CA GLY A 635 -22.00 69.28 -20.35
C GLY A 635 -22.25 68.19 -21.39
N ILE A 636 -22.94 68.51 -22.49
CA ILE A 636 -23.14 67.58 -23.61
C ILE A 636 -21.80 67.20 -24.25
N GLY A 637 -20.84 68.12 -24.36
CA GLY A 637 -19.49 67.81 -24.83
C GLY A 637 -18.79 66.73 -23.98
N GLN A 638 -18.94 66.80 -22.66
CA GLN A 638 -18.41 65.77 -21.75
C GLN A 638 -19.13 64.43 -21.90
N ILE A 639 -20.45 64.46 -22.04
CA ILE A 639 -21.24 63.24 -22.28
C ILE A 639 -20.82 62.58 -23.59
N ASN A 640 -20.61 63.36 -24.65
CA ASN A 640 -20.19 62.83 -25.94
C ASN A 640 -18.81 62.15 -25.86
N GLN A 641 -17.87 62.71 -25.08
CA GLN A 641 -16.60 62.06 -24.80
C GLN A 641 -16.77 60.74 -24.03
N ALA A 642 -17.68 60.69 -23.05
CA ALA A 642 -17.98 59.46 -22.31
C ALA A 642 -18.63 58.39 -23.19
N VAL A 643 -19.55 58.78 -24.09
CA VAL A 643 -20.17 57.88 -25.08
C VAL A 643 -19.13 57.31 -26.03
N SER A 644 -18.21 58.15 -26.53
CA SER A 644 -17.09 57.69 -27.37
C SER A 644 -16.17 56.69 -26.65
N GLN A 645 -15.91 56.90 -25.36
CA GLN A 645 -15.13 55.95 -24.56
C GLN A 645 -15.89 54.64 -24.30
N MET A 646 -17.21 54.71 -24.10
CA MET A 646 -18.05 53.52 -24.00
C MET A 646 -18.10 52.74 -25.31
N ASP A 647 -18.09 53.40 -26.46
CA ASP A 647 -17.99 52.74 -27.77
C ASP A 647 -16.67 51.99 -27.91
N GLU A 648 -15.53 52.61 -27.55
CA GLU A 648 -14.22 51.95 -27.58
C GLU A 648 -14.19 50.69 -26.69
N ILE A 649 -14.74 50.78 -25.47
CA ILE A 649 -14.84 49.63 -24.56
C ILE A 649 -15.78 48.56 -25.11
N THR A 650 -16.90 48.96 -25.74
CA THR A 650 -17.84 48.03 -26.38
C THR A 650 -17.15 47.24 -27.49
N GLN A 651 -16.36 47.90 -28.34
CA GLN A 651 -15.58 47.24 -29.39
C GLN A 651 -14.48 46.32 -28.81
N GLN A 652 -13.80 46.74 -27.74
CA GLN A 652 -12.82 45.89 -27.04
C GLN A 652 -13.49 44.64 -26.43
N ASN A 653 -14.68 44.80 -25.84
CA ASN A 653 -15.44 43.69 -25.29
C ASN A 653 -15.88 42.71 -26.38
N ALA A 654 -16.24 43.19 -27.58
CA ALA A 654 -16.53 42.34 -28.73
C ALA A 654 -15.30 41.48 -29.10
N ALA A 655 -14.14 42.11 -29.24
CA ALA A 655 -12.89 41.42 -29.57
C ALA A 655 -12.50 40.40 -28.48
N LEU A 656 -12.64 40.76 -27.20
CA LEU A 656 -12.39 39.87 -26.08
C LEU A 656 -13.35 38.68 -26.04
N ALA A 657 -14.64 38.90 -26.37
CA ALA A 657 -15.62 37.82 -26.46
C ALA A 657 -15.26 36.82 -27.57
N GLU A 658 -14.84 37.30 -28.74
CA GLU A 658 -14.35 36.45 -29.85
C GLU A 658 -13.08 35.68 -29.44
N GLU A 659 -12.09 36.35 -28.86
CA GLU A 659 -10.83 35.73 -28.43
C GLU A 659 -11.06 34.65 -27.36
N ALA A 660 -11.89 34.95 -26.35
CA ALA A 660 -12.22 34.01 -25.30
C ALA A 660 -13.05 32.82 -25.83
N SER A 661 -13.91 33.04 -26.84
CA SER A 661 -14.64 31.95 -27.50
C SER A 661 -13.69 31.03 -28.26
N ALA A 662 -12.75 31.59 -29.02
CA ALA A 662 -11.71 30.83 -29.71
C ALA A 662 -10.82 30.03 -28.72
N ALA A 663 -10.42 30.64 -27.61
CA ALA A 663 -9.65 29.97 -26.56
C ALA A 663 -10.45 28.80 -25.94
N SER A 664 -11.75 28.98 -25.71
CA SER A 664 -12.63 27.95 -25.17
C SER A 664 -12.80 26.76 -26.11
N LEU A 665 -12.94 27.02 -27.42
CA LEU A 665 -12.96 25.98 -28.44
C LEU A 665 -11.64 25.20 -28.50
N SER A 666 -10.51 25.90 -28.39
CA SER A 666 -9.19 25.25 -28.36
C SER A 666 -9.00 24.39 -27.09
N MET A 667 -9.42 24.88 -25.91
CA MET A 667 -9.38 24.10 -24.67
C MET A 667 -10.24 22.84 -24.76
N LYS A 668 -11.42 22.94 -25.38
CA LYS A 668 -12.28 21.79 -25.65
C LYS A 668 -11.57 20.76 -26.55
N GLU A 669 -10.97 21.20 -27.66
CA GLU A 669 -10.23 20.31 -28.56
C GLU A 669 -9.06 19.62 -27.86
N GLN A 670 -8.33 20.33 -26.99
CA GLN A 670 -7.26 19.74 -26.17
C GLN A 670 -7.81 18.71 -25.18
N ALA A 671 -8.94 18.98 -24.53
CA ALA A 671 -9.59 18.04 -23.63
C ALA A 671 -10.08 16.79 -24.37
N ASP A 672 -10.71 16.95 -25.53
CA ASP A 672 -11.13 15.84 -26.40
C ASP A 672 -9.92 14.98 -26.81
N THR A 673 -8.80 15.61 -27.18
CA THR A 673 -7.54 14.91 -27.50
C THR A 673 -6.99 14.15 -26.30
N MET A 674 -7.04 14.72 -25.09
CA MET A 674 -6.63 14.01 -23.86
C MET A 674 -7.51 12.79 -23.61
N ILE A 675 -8.83 12.91 -23.73
CA ILE A 675 -9.76 11.79 -23.56
C ILE A 675 -9.46 10.69 -24.58
N GLU A 676 -9.21 11.05 -25.83
CA GLU A 676 -8.84 10.08 -26.89
C GLU A 676 -7.53 9.35 -26.55
N LEU A 677 -6.48 10.08 -26.14
CA LEU A 677 -5.21 9.47 -25.74
C LEU A 677 -5.37 8.56 -24.50
N MET A 678 -6.21 8.95 -23.54
CA MET A 678 -6.48 8.15 -22.34
C MET A 678 -7.33 6.90 -22.65
N SER A 679 -8.10 6.90 -23.74
CA SER A 679 -8.93 5.76 -24.15
C SER A 679 -8.12 4.50 -24.50
N PHE A 680 -6.83 4.66 -24.81
CA PHE A 680 -5.88 3.54 -24.95
C PHE A 680 -5.75 2.74 -23.64
N PHE A 681 -5.80 3.41 -22.49
CA PHE A 681 -5.67 2.78 -21.19
C PHE A 681 -7.02 2.26 -20.69
N LYS A 682 -7.14 0.94 -20.58
CA LYS A 682 -8.31 0.29 -19.98
C LYS A 682 -8.11 0.25 -18.46
N THR A 683 -8.96 0.98 -17.77
CA THR A 683 -9.06 0.97 -16.31
C THR A 683 -10.40 0.31 -15.91
N ASP A 684 -10.53 -0.14 -14.66
CA ASP A 684 -11.77 -0.74 -14.16
C ASP A 684 -12.98 0.21 -14.31
N VAL A 685 -12.72 1.52 -14.33
CA VAL A 685 -13.71 2.57 -14.59
C VAL A 685 -14.28 2.49 -16.02
N ASN A 686 -13.45 2.18 -17.03
CA ASN A 686 -13.90 2.05 -18.42
C ASN A 686 -14.51 0.67 -18.74
N ALA A 687 -14.12 -0.39 -18.03
CA ALA A 687 -14.63 -1.75 -18.25
C ALA A 687 -16.12 -1.89 -17.89
N SER A 688 -16.58 -1.19 -16.85
CA SER A 688 -18.01 -1.16 -16.44
C SER A 688 -18.90 -0.34 -17.38
N VAL A 689 -18.35 0.65 -18.08
CA VAL A 689 -19.07 1.47 -19.07
C VAL A 689 -19.17 0.73 -20.42
N GLN A 690 -18.13 -0.02 -20.81
CA GLN A 690 -18.14 -0.78 -22.06
C GLN A 690 -19.06 -2.01 -22.04
N SER A 691 -19.27 -2.67 -20.88
CA SER A 691 -20.26 -3.76 -20.78
C SER A 691 -21.71 -3.28 -20.87
N SER A 692 -21.94 -1.98 -20.68
CA SER A 692 -23.25 -1.33 -20.76
C SER A 692 -23.53 -0.73 -22.14
N GLY A 693 -22.52 -0.61 -23.01
CA GLY A 693 -22.58 0.12 -24.28
C GLY A 693 -22.89 -0.71 -25.53
N GLN A 694 -23.04 -2.04 -25.44
CA GLN A 694 -23.18 -2.90 -26.63
C GLN A 694 -24.63 -3.21 -27.06
N GLN A 695 -25.61 -2.49 -26.50
CA GLN A 695 -27.00 -2.51 -26.98
C GLN A 695 -27.55 -1.09 -27.13
N GLN A 696 -26.97 -0.28 -28.02
CA GLN A 696 -27.70 0.72 -28.82
C GLN A 696 -26.72 1.53 -29.68
N SER A 697 -26.36 0.98 -30.84
CA SER A 697 -25.96 1.80 -31.98
C SER A 697 -27.01 1.60 -33.07
N HIS A 698 -27.96 2.53 -33.19
CA HIS A 698 -28.56 2.96 -34.45
C HIS A 698 -29.08 4.38 -34.22
N GLY A 699 -28.50 5.32 -34.97
CA GLY A 699 -28.65 6.74 -34.72
C GLY A 699 -30.07 7.24 -34.91
N HIS A 700 -30.42 8.26 -34.13
CA HIS A 700 -31.22 9.39 -34.60
C HIS A 700 -30.90 10.63 -33.77
N SER A 701 -30.63 11.71 -34.50
CA SER A 701 -30.55 13.08 -34.01
C SER A 701 -31.90 13.54 -33.46
N HIS A 702 -31.83 14.46 -32.51
CA HIS A 702 -32.92 15.29 -31.97
C HIS A 702 -33.99 14.58 -31.13
N ALA A 703 -33.92 14.78 -29.81
CA ALA A 703 -34.84 15.69 -29.12
C ALA A 703 -34.54 15.70 -27.61
N HIS A 704 -34.35 16.91 -27.06
CA HIS A 704 -34.55 17.18 -25.65
C HIS A 704 -35.92 16.66 -25.22
N THR A 705 -35.97 15.60 -24.41
CA THR A 705 -37.01 15.35 -23.39
C THR A 705 -36.70 14.02 -22.67
N GLY A 706 -36.42 14.07 -21.36
CA GLY A 706 -36.50 12.87 -20.49
C GLY A 706 -35.28 12.47 -19.67
N LYS A 707 -34.68 13.38 -18.88
CA LYS A 707 -33.78 13.04 -17.75
C LYS A 707 -34.05 13.90 -16.52
N ALA A 708 -35.31 14.06 -16.12
CA ALA A 708 -35.69 14.93 -15.00
C ALA A 708 -35.73 14.24 -13.61
N ASN A 709 -35.37 12.95 -13.48
CA ASN A 709 -35.69 12.21 -12.24
C ASN A 709 -34.54 11.45 -11.55
N SER A 710 -33.27 11.64 -11.94
CA SER A 710 -32.14 11.08 -11.18
C SER A 710 -31.21 12.20 -10.71
N LEU A 711 -31.17 12.46 -9.39
CA LEU A 711 -30.19 13.37 -8.82
C LEU A 711 -28.81 12.71 -8.85
N ASP A 712 -27.84 13.41 -9.43
CA ASP A 712 -26.44 13.11 -9.19
C ASP A 712 -26.05 13.68 -7.81
N PHE A 713 -25.97 12.79 -6.81
CA PHE A 713 -25.64 13.16 -5.44
C PHE A 713 -24.23 13.76 -5.31
N THR A 714 -23.28 13.35 -6.16
CA THR A 714 -21.91 13.88 -6.16
C THR A 714 -21.94 15.32 -6.66
N LEU A 715 -22.63 15.58 -7.78
CA LEU A 715 -22.78 16.92 -8.33
C LEU A 715 -23.52 17.84 -7.36
N ALA A 716 -24.61 17.36 -6.73
CA ALA A 716 -25.39 18.14 -5.77
C ALA A 716 -24.58 18.58 -4.55
N LYS A 717 -23.78 17.67 -3.96
CA LYS A 717 -22.87 17.99 -2.85
C LYS A 717 -21.82 19.01 -3.26
N SER A 718 -21.21 18.84 -4.44
CA SER A 718 -20.17 19.76 -4.93
C SER A 718 -20.71 21.18 -5.14
N LYS A 719 -21.88 21.33 -5.77
CA LYS A 719 -22.53 22.62 -6.01
C LYS A 719 -22.95 23.31 -4.72
N HIS A 720 -23.40 22.53 -3.74
CA HIS A 720 -23.75 23.02 -2.42
C HIS A 720 -22.52 23.57 -1.67
N LEU A 721 -21.39 22.86 -1.72
CA LEU A 721 -20.12 23.32 -1.14
C LEU A 721 -19.54 24.53 -1.89
N ALA A 722 -19.67 24.58 -3.21
CA ALA A 722 -19.21 25.71 -4.02
C ALA A 722 -19.95 27.03 -3.67
N TRP A 723 -21.20 26.94 -3.20
CA TRP A 723 -21.97 28.10 -2.74
C TRP A 723 -21.35 28.77 -1.50
N LYS A 724 -20.82 27.98 -0.56
CA LYS A 724 -20.08 28.48 0.60
C LYS A 724 -18.85 29.30 0.18
N GLY A 725 -18.08 28.79 -0.78
CA GLY A 725 -16.90 29.49 -1.32
C GLY A 725 -17.27 30.84 -1.95
N ARG A 726 -18.28 30.86 -2.82
CA ARG A 726 -18.77 32.10 -3.44
C ARG A 726 -19.25 33.13 -2.43
N LEU A 727 -19.95 32.70 -1.38
CA LEU A 727 -20.43 33.59 -0.33
C LEU A 727 -19.27 34.18 0.51
N ARG A 728 -18.18 33.41 0.70
CA ARG A 728 -16.96 33.92 1.34
C ARG A 728 -16.24 34.93 0.46
N ASP A 729 -16.04 34.62 -0.82
CA ASP A 729 -15.41 35.53 -1.78
C ASP A 729 -16.19 36.84 -1.90
N PHE A 730 -17.52 36.76 -1.86
CA PHE A 730 -18.39 37.91 -1.75
C PHE A 730 -18.06 38.71 -0.49
N LEU A 731 -18.09 38.12 0.72
CA LEU A 731 -17.78 38.84 1.96
C LEU A 731 -16.37 39.47 1.96
N ASP A 732 -15.38 38.78 1.41
CA ASP A 732 -13.99 39.26 1.28
C ASP A 732 -13.80 40.34 0.19
N GLY A 733 -14.85 40.67 -0.56
CA GLY A 733 -14.80 41.68 -1.62
C GLY A 733 -14.10 41.21 -2.90
N LYS A 734 -13.87 39.90 -3.05
CA LYS A 734 -13.18 39.27 -4.19
C LYS A 734 -14.12 38.80 -5.30
N GLY A 735 -15.43 39.03 -5.15
CA GLY A 735 -16.44 38.70 -6.15
C GLY A 735 -17.75 39.47 -5.91
N GLY A 736 -18.56 39.61 -6.97
CA GLY A 736 -19.91 40.17 -6.89
C GLY A 736 -20.94 39.05 -6.74
N LEU A 737 -21.87 39.20 -5.80
CA LEU A 737 -23.00 38.31 -5.61
C LEU A 737 -24.26 39.17 -5.57
N THR A 738 -25.22 38.91 -6.46
CA THR A 738 -26.46 39.69 -6.53
C THR A 738 -27.63 38.94 -5.89
N MET A 739 -28.68 39.68 -5.50
CA MET A 739 -29.87 39.08 -4.92
C MET A 739 -30.57 38.08 -5.88
N ASP A 740 -30.46 38.31 -7.18
CA ASP A 740 -31.01 37.41 -8.21
C ASP A 740 -30.25 36.08 -8.31
N GLN A 741 -28.96 36.07 -7.99
CA GLN A 741 -28.16 34.85 -7.94
C GLN A 741 -28.48 34.00 -6.70
N ALA A 742 -29.03 34.60 -5.64
CA ALA A 742 -29.60 33.89 -4.50
C ALA A 742 -31.00 33.35 -4.83
N VAL A 743 -31.04 32.40 -5.76
CA VAL A 743 -32.27 31.72 -6.20
C VAL A 743 -33.04 31.12 -5.01
N SER A 744 -34.34 30.87 -5.20
CA SER A 744 -35.16 30.20 -4.18
C SER A 744 -34.58 28.83 -3.82
N HIS A 745 -34.76 28.40 -2.58
CA HIS A 745 -34.49 27.02 -2.14
C HIS A 745 -35.22 25.94 -2.98
N ARG A 746 -36.20 26.34 -3.81
CA ARG A 746 -36.92 25.44 -4.73
C ARG A 746 -36.33 25.37 -6.13
N ASP A 747 -35.59 26.40 -6.52
CA ASP A 747 -35.15 26.61 -7.90
C ASP A 747 -33.66 26.28 -8.09
N CYS A 748 -32.95 25.92 -7.01
CA CYS A 748 -31.60 25.37 -7.12
C CYS A 748 -31.66 23.86 -7.47
N ASP A 749 -30.54 23.27 -7.90
CA ASP A 749 -30.50 21.86 -8.35
C ASP A 749 -31.00 20.87 -7.28
N LEU A 750 -30.58 21.07 -6.02
CA LEU A 750 -31.03 20.26 -4.89
C LEU A 750 -32.52 20.49 -4.58
N GLY A 751 -32.97 21.74 -4.64
CA GLY A 751 -34.37 22.13 -4.47
C GLY A 751 -35.28 21.51 -5.53
N THR A 752 -34.91 21.64 -6.80
CA THR A 752 -35.65 21.11 -7.95
C THR A 752 -35.87 19.61 -7.79
N TRP A 753 -34.85 18.87 -7.31
CA TRP A 753 -34.99 17.45 -7.02
C TRP A 753 -35.81 17.16 -5.74
N LEU A 754 -35.51 17.83 -4.62
CA LEU A 754 -36.24 17.71 -3.36
C LEU A 754 -37.75 17.83 -3.60
N TYR A 755 -38.17 18.87 -4.32
CA TYR A 755 -39.58 19.20 -4.52
C TYR A 755 -40.25 18.47 -5.70
N SER A 756 -39.51 17.69 -6.49
CA SER A 756 -40.09 16.89 -7.60
C SER A 756 -40.18 15.40 -7.25
N SER A 757 -39.04 14.71 -7.18
CA SER A 757 -38.93 13.26 -7.01
C SER A 757 -38.34 12.85 -5.65
N GLY A 758 -37.49 13.69 -5.05
CA GLY A 758 -36.83 13.41 -3.79
C GLY A 758 -37.82 13.24 -2.63
N MET A 759 -38.66 14.24 -2.37
CA MET A 759 -39.58 14.20 -1.24
C MET A 759 -40.81 13.29 -1.48
N SER A 760 -41.18 13.07 -2.74
CA SER A 760 -42.25 12.13 -3.08
C SER A 760 -41.84 10.67 -2.90
N GLN A 761 -40.56 10.33 -3.10
CA GLN A 761 -40.04 8.97 -2.94
C GLN A 761 -39.44 8.70 -1.54
N PHE A 762 -38.72 9.68 -0.98
CA PHE A 762 -37.93 9.51 0.24
C PHE A 762 -38.38 10.40 1.41
N GLY A 763 -39.48 11.16 1.27
CA GLY A 763 -39.93 12.11 2.31
C GLY A 763 -40.43 11.48 3.62
N HIS A 764 -40.47 10.15 3.70
CA HIS A 764 -40.70 9.42 4.94
C HIS A 764 -39.43 9.28 5.81
N MET A 765 -38.25 9.54 5.24
CA MET A 765 -36.98 9.49 5.96
C MET A 765 -36.82 10.75 6.83
N PRO A 766 -36.47 10.62 8.13
CA PRO A 766 -36.17 11.76 8.99
C PRO A 766 -35.06 12.65 8.40
N ASP A 767 -34.05 12.04 7.79
CA ASP A 767 -32.92 12.74 7.17
C ASP A 767 -33.36 13.62 5.99
N MET A 768 -34.36 13.19 5.21
CA MET A 768 -34.90 14.01 4.10
C MET A 768 -35.69 15.23 4.63
N GLN A 769 -36.49 15.04 5.68
CA GLN A 769 -37.26 16.14 6.30
C GLN A 769 -36.33 17.17 6.95
N SER A 770 -35.30 16.70 7.66
CA SER A 770 -34.27 17.57 8.24
C SER A 770 -33.50 18.32 7.15
N MET A 771 -33.21 17.67 6.02
CA MET A 771 -32.50 18.30 4.91
C MET A 771 -33.32 19.41 4.25
N GLU A 772 -34.63 19.25 4.11
CA GLU A 772 -35.51 20.29 3.56
C GLU A 772 -35.51 21.55 4.44
N GLU A 773 -35.68 21.38 5.76
CA GLU A 773 -35.72 22.49 6.71
C GLU A 773 -34.38 23.25 6.74
N GLN A 774 -33.28 22.52 6.84
CA GLN A 774 -31.93 23.10 6.85
C GLN A 774 -31.59 23.80 5.53
N HIS A 775 -32.00 23.22 4.41
CA HIS A 775 -31.78 23.79 3.09
C HIS A 775 -32.54 25.10 2.90
N GLN A 776 -33.79 25.16 3.36
CA GLN A 776 -34.58 26.39 3.36
C GLN A 776 -33.95 27.47 4.26
N GLU A 777 -33.50 27.11 5.47
CA GLU A 777 -32.80 28.03 6.40
C GLU A 777 -31.54 28.60 5.75
N MET A 778 -30.74 27.77 5.08
CA MET A 778 -29.52 28.20 4.41
C MET A 778 -29.79 29.26 3.33
N HIS A 779 -30.78 29.07 2.46
CA HIS A 779 -31.13 30.04 1.43
C HIS A 779 -31.64 31.37 2.02
N SER A 780 -32.37 31.32 3.15
CA SER A 780 -32.80 32.52 3.86
C SER A 780 -31.59 33.32 4.39
N LEU A 781 -30.62 32.63 4.99
CA LEU A 781 -29.40 33.25 5.51
C LEU A 781 -28.53 33.83 4.40
N ILE A 782 -28.40 33.14 3.27
CA ILE A 782 -27.68 33.66 2.08
C ILE A 782 -28.26 34.99 1.64
N LYS A 783 -29.59 35.08 1.50
CA LYS A 783 -30.30 36.33 1.15
C LYS A 783 -30.07 37.41 2.20
N GLY A 784 -30.11 37.05 3.48
CA GLY A 784 -29.80 37.96 4.58
C GLY A 784 -28.37 38.51 4.53
N ILE A 785 -27.38 37.67 4.20
CA ILE A 785 -25.96 38.06 4.11
C ILE A 785 -25.74 39.08 2.99
N ILE A 786 -26.35 38.87 1.83
CA ILE A 786 -26.28 39.81 0.70
C ILE A 786 -26.85 41.17 1.12
N ALA A 787 -28.08 41.17 1.68
CA ALA A 787 -28.73 42.39 2.13
C ALA A 787 -27.97 43.11 3.26
N SER A 788 -27.44 42.38 4.25
CA SER A 788 -26.65 42.95 5.35
C SER A 788 -25.35 43.58 4.86
N LYS A 789 -24.69 42.97 3.86
CA LYS A 789 -23.47 43.52 3.26
C LYS A 789 -23.76 44.77 2.44
N GLU A 790 -24.84 44.78 1.64
CA GLU A 790 -25.28 45.97 0.87
C GLU A 790 -25.66 47.14 1.80
N GLN A 791 -26.16 46.84 3.00
CA GLN A 791 -26.46 47.84 4.05
C GLN A 791 -25.25 48.25 4.89
N GLY A 792 -24.04 47.73 4.59
CA GLY A 792 -22.80 48.06 5.30
C GLY A 792 -22.61 47.37 6.66
N ASN A 793 -23.48 46.41 7.03
CA ASN A 793 -23.39 45.70 8.31
C ASN A 793 -22.61 44.39 8.19
N MET A 794 -21.27 44.51 8.12
CA MET A 794 -20.35 43.38 7.97
C MET A 794 -20.38 42.41 9.16
N ALA A 795 -20.59 42.89 10.39
CA ALA A 795 -20.61 42.04 11.58
C ALA A 795 -21.79 41.05 11.57
N MET A 796 -22.97 41.53 11.15
CA MET A 796 -24.16 40.69 11.00
C MET A 796 -23.99 39.68 9.85
N ALA A 797 -23.43 40.13 8.72
CA ALA A 797 -23.17 39.28 7.57
C ALA A 797 -22.17 38.14 7.90
N GLU A 798 -21.10 38.43 8.64
CA GLU A 798 -20.11 37.44 9.08
C GLU A 798 -20.70 36.44 10.11
N GLY A 799 -21.58 36.92 11.00
CA GLY A 799 -22.31 36.06 11.94
C GLY A 799 -23.23 35.07 11.23
N SER A 800 -23.98 35.54 10.23
CA SER A 800 -24.83 34.68 9.40
C SER A 800 -24.03 33.71 8.53
N TYR A 801 -22.85 34.11 8.05
CA TYR A 801 -21.97 33.23 7.27
C TYR A 801 -21.53 31.99 8.07
N LYS A 802 -21.16 32.16 9.34
CA LYS A 802 -20.81 31.01 10.23
C LYS A 802 -21.96 30.01 10.35
N ARG A 803 -23.20 30.50 10.40
CA ARG A 803 -24.39 29.63 10.43
C ARG A 803 -24.60 28.89 9.10
N VAL A 804 -24.37 29.56 7.96
CA VAL A 804 -24.41 28.92 6.63
C VAL A 804 -23.33 27.85 6.50
N GLU A 805 -22.12 28.08 7.02
CA GLU A 805 -21.04 27.09 7.02
C GLU A 805 -21.42 25.81 7.79
N GLN A 806 -22.05 25.97 8.96
CA GLN A 806 -22.54 24.84 9.74
C GLN A 806 -23.64 24.06 8.99
N LEU A 807 -24.66 24.76 8.50
CA LEU A 807 -25.79 24.15 7.77
C LEU A 807 -25.33 23.44 6.50
N SER A 808 -24.37 24.00 5.77
CA SER A 808 -23.83 23.39 4.56
C SER A 808 -23.16 22.04 4.84
N GLY A 809 -22.43 21.92 5.96
CA GLY A 809 -21.86 20.65 6.39
C GLY A 809 -22.92 19.62 6.79
N GLU A 810 -23.97 20.06 7.50
CA GLU A 810 -25.09 19.21 7.91
C GLU A 810 -25.86 18.68 6.68
N ILE A 811 -26.17 19.54 5.69
CA ILE A 811 -26.85 19.14 4.45
C ILE A 811 -26.03 18.15 3.63
N VAL A 812 -24.70 18.35 3.52
CA VAL A 812 -23.82 17.40 2.81
C VAL A 812 -23.77 16.04 3.53
N SER A 813 -23.78 16.04 4.86
CA SER A 813 -23.85 14.80 5.65
C SER A 813 -25.19 14.07 5.43
N LEU A 814 -26.31 14.80 5.47
CA LEU A 814 -27.65 14.25 5.21
C LEU A 814 -27.76 13.69 3.78
N LEU A 815 -27.19 14.38 2.79
CA LEU A 815 -27.09 13.88 1.41
C LEU A 815 -26.27 12.58 1.33
N GLY A 816 -25.24 12.42 2.16
CA GLY A 816 -24.49 11.16 2.29
C GLY A 816 -25.32 10.01 2.84
N SER A 817 -26.10 10.27 3.90
CA SER A 817 -27.03 9.28 4.45
C SER A 817 -28.08 8.86 3.43
N VAL A 818 -28.71 9.82 2.75
CA VAL A 818 -29.73 9.55 1.72
C VAL A 818 -29.13 8.80 0.53
N GLU A 819 -27.96 9.20 0.04
CA GLU A 819 -27.26 8.51 -1.06
C GLU A 819 -26.96 7.05 -0.71
N SER A 820 -26.54 6.76 0.53
CA SER A 820 -26.26 5.39 0.97
C SER A 820 -27.50 4.50 0.94
N VAL A 821 -28.66 5.05 1.34
CA VAL A 821 -29.95 4.34 1.34
C VAL A 821 -30.45 4.11 -0.09
N VAL A 822 -30.31 5.12 -0.96
CA VAL A 822 -30.65 5.03 -2.39
C VAL A 822 -29.79 3.98 -3.10
N LYS A 823 -28.48 3.93 -2.81
CA LYS A 823 -27.53 2.96 -3.40
C LYS A 823 -27.69 1.53 -2.86
N SER A 824 -28.11 1.37 -1.60
CA SER A 824 -28.27 0.04 -0.99
C SER A 824 -29.46 -0.78 -1.48
N GLY A 825 -30.31 -0.21 -2.34
CA GLY A 825 -31.52 -0.87 -2.86
C GLY A 825 -32.60 -1.01 -1.78
N GLY A 826 -33.66 -0.20 -1.90
CA GLY A 826 -34.77 -0.18 -0.94
C GLY A 826 -35.40 -1.55 -0.70
N ALA A 827 -35.03 -2.22 0.39
CA ALA A 827 -35.77 -3.33 0.94
C ALA A 827 -36.98 -2.77 1.70
N GLY A 828 -38.10 -2.60 1.01
CA GLY A 828 -39.36 -2.23 1.65
C GLY A 828 -40.37 -1.68 0.66
N GLY A 829 -41.07 -2.57 -0.05
CA GLY A 829 -42.21 -2.18 -0.88
C GLY A 829 -43.29 -1.51 -0.05
N VAL A 830 -43.70 -0.30 -0.45
CA VAL A 830 -44.98 0.27 -0.08
C VAL A 830 -45.57 0.96 -1.33
N SER A 831 -46.79 0.56 -1.67
CA SER A 831 -47.62 1.10 -2.76
C SER A 831 -47.69 2.64 -2.79
N PRO A 832 -47.93 3.24 -3.96
CA PRO A 832 -48.10 4.69 -4.07
C PRO A 832 -49.41 5.12 -3.39
N ALA A 833 -49.31 5.99 -2.39
CA ALA A 833 -50.44 6.75 -1.87
C ALA A 833 -50.80 7.87 -2.87
N PRO A 834 -52.08 8.29 -2.98
CA PRO A 834 -52.55 9.09 -4.10
C PRO A 834 -52.03 10.53 -4.01
N ALA A 835 -51.79 11.12 -5.18
CA ALA A 835 -51.42 12.51 -5.37
C ALA A 835 -52.30 13.46 -4.54
N ARG A 836 -51.68 14.24 -3.65
CA ARG A 836 -52.33 15.40 -3.05
C ARG A 836 -52.53 16.45 -4.15
N GLN A 837 -53.80 16.74 -4.42
CA GLN A 837 -54.24 17.82 -5.29
C GLN A 837 -53.60 19.14 -4.88
N ALA A 838 -53.13 19.89 -5.87
CA ALA A 838 -52.79 21.29 -5.73
C ALA A 838 -53.99 22.04 -5.10
N GLN A 839 -53.77 22.64 -3.94
CA GLN A 839 -54.66 23.67 -3.40
C GLN A 839 -54.08 25.05 -3.74
N PRO A 840 -54.96 26.04 -4.04
CA PRO A 840 -54.56 27.29 -4.66
C PRO A 840 -53.95 28.27 -3.65
N THR A 841 -53.07 29.11 -4.20
CA THR A 841 -52.63 30.43 -3.73
C THR A 841 -53.30 30.98 -2.47
N ILE A 842 -52.52 31.13 -1.41
CA ILE A 842 -52.78 32.11 -0.35
C ILE A 842 -51.74 33.23 -0.52
N GLU A 843 -52.16 34.30 -1.17
CA GLU A 843 -51.58 35.63 -1.02
C GLU A 843 -51.62 35.97 0.48
N ARG A 844 -50.45 36.14 1.10
CA ARG A 844 -50.36 36.71 2.45
C ARG A 844 -49.62 38.03 2.37
N ALA A 845 -50.37 39.07 2.73
CA ALA A 845 -50.07 40.48 2.65
C ALA A 845 -48.73 40.90 3.25
N ALA A 846 -48.15 41.92 2.63
CA ALA A 846 -47.05 42.73 3.14
C ALA A 846 -47.29 43.20 4.59
N PRO A 847 -46.28 43.19 5.49
CA PRO A 847 -46.39 43.92 6.74
C PRO A 847 -46.14 45.40 6.49
N ALA A 848 -47.06 46.20 7.03
CA ALA A 848 -47.07 47.64 6.99
C ALA A 848 -45.83 48.28 7.63
N LEU A 849 -45.39 49.38 7.00
CA LEU A 849 -44.61 50.45 7.61
C LEU A 849 -45.26 50.87 8.93
N VAL A 850 -44.55 50.65 10.04
CA VAL A 850 -44.83 51.31 11.31
C VAL A 850 -43.83 52.45 11.46
N SER A 851 -44.35 53.67 11.32
CA SER A 851 -43.72 54.88 11.81
C SER A 851 -43.84 54.94 13.34
N ALA A 852 -42.73 55.22 14.03
CA ALA A 852 -42.74 55.86 15.34
C ALA A 852 -41.37 56.48 15.61
N SER A 853 -41.38 57.81 15.58
CA SER A 853 -40.42 58.70 16.18
C SER A 853 -40.38 58.56 17.72
N SER A 854 -39.29 59.08 18.29
CA SER A 854 -39.06 59.50 19.69
C SER A 854 -38.47 58.45 20.67
N PHE A 855 -37.24 58.75 21.11
CA PHE A 855 -36.61 58.62 22.45
C PHE A 855 -35.09 58.81 22.22
N THR A 856 -34.58 60.04 22.18
CA THR A 856 -33.89 60.79 23.28
C THR A 856 -32.65 60.10 23.86
N SER A 857 -31.50 60.76 23.58
CA SER A 857 -30.37 61.11 24.47
C SER A 857 -29.68 60.07 25.35
N ASP A 858 -28.35 60.15 25.27
CA ASP A 858 -27.34 59.83 26.30
C ASP A 858 -27.09 58.34 26.57
N ASP A 859 -26.01 57.80 25.98
CA ASP A 859 -24.76 57.60 26.73
C ASP A 859 -23.66 57.04 25.82
N GLU A 860 -22.52 57.75 25.88
CA GLU A 860 -21.13 57.28 25.85
C GLU A 860 -20.85 55.85 25.35
N TRP A 861 -19.95 55.71 24.36
CA TRP A 861 -18.65 55.05 24.55
C TRP A 861 -17.71 55.38 23.39
N GLU A 862 -16.54 55.86 23.78
CA GLU A 862 -15.36 56.14 22.98
C GLU A 862 -14.66 54.85 22.50
N GLU A 863 -13.69 55.09 21.61
CA GLU A 863 -12.50 54.28 21.28
C GLU A 863 -12.55 53.24 20.14
N PHE A 864 -11.94 53.72 19.03
CA PHE A 864 -11.22 53.05 17.93
C PHE A 864 -11.96 52.55 16.69
#